data_AF-A0A3D3UCD5-F1
#
_entry.id   AF-A0A3D3UCD5-F1
#
_cell.length_a   1.000
_cell.length_b   1.000
_cell.length_c   1.000
_cell.angle_alpha   90.00
_cell.angle_beta   90.00
_cell.angle_gamma   90.00
#
_symmetry.space_group_name_H-M   'P 1'
#
loop_
_entity.id
_entity.type
_entity.pdbx_description
1 polymer ?
#
loop_
_entity_poly.entity_id
_entity_poly.type
_entity_poly.pdbx_seq_one_letter_code
_entity_poly.pdbx_strand_id
1 'polypeptide(L)'
;MFDNLSRRLRTIVLSAVALAIMPLTARAEEFPHSPSDLGPTGLMNMPTARMAPDGEFNTGVSYVSPFRRYFLSWQIFPAVQLTFRYTDKRRENGQPPTSSVPTNKDFFTGIFGSSETESFLDRGFDLKLRLLREGEYKPQIVLGFQDFIGTGLFSGEYVVASKRYRDFDFTGGFGWGVFSGRNQLSNPFAEFSDGFRDRPGFEGLGGEANFGTLFRGRNIGFFGGVEYYTPFRGLTLKAEFDSSPQSRFVFDQFITSDSPINFGFNYRPWDFLNLSMGWERGNALMARVAVRANMHETGMLKNDPVPKAVEPRPAAWDKTEGQPQQVGPGEPQRLPRYASVSGPVSVTVSQPPPSLAQADDSTGVDEVFARFSASGVDILDIEYIAASAIVTLTGADPARIKPEDALALLDLAGAGRSSIWLVSADQAYRATSPVEIRRQQVAQAQSADRLFAAVAEMGLAIDAFDITGERAWVTVRSSYAIETQQARHVAQHVLTHLAPMVSEVTLIAYGPADAQETIAVMRDGSVAQNKAGPLPDTPELLARKQQVATAIFDALAEVGFGAESIALERREATIYVSKLRYRQSHENIMRIARIAANELPADIENITIVFVIENVAGDRVSLARKDVEEFAVGRVGTAELVANSGVERSRAVDPIRITALKNDQTYPNFQYFIRPKLRQHLGSVDGLVLADLNIALSARIGLAPGLSVRGTAGKFVAGNLDELTTAGTSALPQVRTLIRRYLQEGRDHISNLQMDYIANPADYLYTRLSAGIFEWMYGGVGGEVLYWPDQSPIAIGGTLNWVRQRDFDQLLSFRDYDTVEGHASIYYRLPFYDLFTQLHVGRYLAKDKGATIDISRRFDSGISFGLFATFTNVSAADFGEGSFDKGFYMNVPFDLFLNKSSRRHVAFAFKPLTRDGGQRVGVGPALYSVVESGNAADWG
;
A
#
# COMPACT_ATOMS: atom_id res chain seq x y z
N MET A 1 -36.59 -60.49 -7.02
CA MET A 1 -35.38 -59.75 -7.47
C MET A 1 -35.11 -58.51 -6.61
N PHE A 2 -36.13 -57.77 -6.17
CA PHE A 2 -36.00 -56.65 -5.22
C PHE A 2 -35.54 -57.03 -3.79
N ASP A 3 -35.86 -58.23 -3.30
CA ASP A 3 -35.43 -58.69 -1.97
C ASP A 3 -33.94 -59.05 -1.84
N ASN A 4 -33.29 -59.42 -2.94
CA ASN A 4 -31.85 -59.74 -2.91
C ASN A 4 -30.98 -58.47 -2.96
N LEU A 5 -31.50 -57.38 -3.54
CA LEU A 5 -30.82 -56.09 -3.57
C LEU A 5 -30.92 -55.38 -2.21
N SER A 6 -32.07 -55.46 -1.54
CA SER A 6 -32.29 -54.89 -0.20
C SER A 6 -31.47 -55.63 0.87
N ARG A 7 -31.29 -56.95 0.77
CA ARG A 7 -30.42 -57.73 1.66
C ARG A 7 -28.94 -57.38 1.48
N ARG A 8 -28.44 -57.23 0.25
CA ARG A 8 -27.03 -56.88 0.00
C ARG A 8 -26.70 -55.43 0.42
N LEU A 9 -27.62 -54.48 0.19
CA LEU A 9 -27.50 -53.11 0.68
C LEU A 9 -27.57 -53.02 2.21
N ARG A 10 -28.45 -53.78 2.86
CA ARG A 10 -28.49 -53.85 4.34
C ARG A 10 -27.22 -54.44 4.91
N THR A 11 -26.64 -55.48 4.31
CA THR A 11 -25.38 -56.07 4.79
C THR A 11 -24.20 -55.12 4.59
N ILE A 12 -24.11 -54.40 3.46
CA ILE A 12 -23.04 -53.40 3.23
C ILE A 12 -23.18 -52.19 4.18
N VAL A 13 -24.41 -51.73 4.43
CA VAL A 13 -24.69 -50.64 5.38
C VAL A 13 -24.46 -51.10 6.83
N LEU A 14 -24.80 -52.35 7.20
CA LEU A 14 -24.54 -52.91 8.53
C LEU A 14 -23.04 -53.19 8.77
N SER A 15 -22.27 -53.56 7.75
CA SER A 15 -20.81 -53.68 7.84
C SER A 15 -20.12 -52.31 7.97
N ALA A 16 -20.66 -51.27 7.33
CA ALA A 16 -20.19 -49.89 7.46
C ALA A 16 -20.52 -49.28 8.84
N VAL A 17 -21.65 -49.67 9.44
CA VAL A 17 -22.05 -49.24 10.80
C VAL A 17 -21.32 -50.04 11.88
N ALA A 18 -20.97 -51.31 11.65
CA ALA A 18 -20.23 -52.13 12.60
C ALA A 18 -18.75 -51.73 12.75
N LEU A 19 -18.14 -51.08 11.74
CA LEU A 19 -16.80 -50.48 11.88
C LEU A 19 -16.81 -49.15 12.67
N ALA A 20 -17.98 -48.61 13.01
CA ALA A 20 -18.12 -47.32 13.69
C ALA A 20 -18.18 -47.41 15.23
N ILE A 21 -18.04 -48.59 15.83
CA ILE A 21 -18.15 -48.78 17.29
C ILE A 21 -16.90 -49.47 17.85
N MET A 22 -15.83 -48.71 18.05
CA MET A 22 -14.81 -49.00 19.06
C MET A 22 -14.18 -47.68 19.53
N PRO A 23 -14.44 -47.22 20.77
CA PRO A 23 -13.70 -46.11 21.32
C PRO A 23 -12.35 -46.64 21.84
N LEU A 24 -11.26 -45.95 21.53
CA LEU A 24 -10.11 -45.78 22.42
C LEU A 24 -9.09 -44.84 21.77
N THR A 25 -8.70 -43.88 22.60
CA THR A 25 -7.81 -42.76 22.37
C THR A 25 -6.41 -43.19 21.92
N ALA A 26 -5.90 -42.62 20.83
CA ALA A 26 -4.46 -42.61 20.55
C ALA A 26 -4.05 -41.39 19.70
N ARG A 27 -3.22 -40.56 20.34
CA ARG A 27 -2.20 -39.61 19.87
C ARG A 27 -2.44 -38.80 18.58
N ALA A 28 -2.51 -37.49 18.79
CA ALA A 28 -2.46 -36.42 17.80
C ALA A 28 -1.04 -36.29 17.19
N GLU A 29 -0.65 -37.23 16.34
CA GLU A 29 0.33 -36.94 15.29
C GLU A 29 -0.49 -36.63 14.03
N GLU A 30 -0.49 -35.36 13.61
CA GLU A 30 -1.20 -34.97 12.39
C GLU A 30 -0.51 -35.63 11.19
N PHE A 31 -1.11 -36.72 10.69
CA PHE A 31 -0.62 -37.36 9.47
C PHE A 31 -0.85 -36.42 8.27
N PRO A 32 0.22 -35.92 7.64
CA PRO A 32 0.11 -34.96 6.56
C PRO A 32 -0.37 -35.66 5.30
N HIS A 33 -1.32 -35.03 4.62
CA HIS A 33 -1.78 -35.50 3.33
C HIS A 33 -0.88 -35.00 2.21
N SER A 34 -0.78 -35.78 1.15
CA SER A 34 -0.06 -35.37 -0.05
C SER A 34 -1.03 -34.87 -1.14
N PRO A 35 -0.51 -34.13 -2.11
CA PRO A 35 -1.26 -33.76 -3.32
C PRO A 35 -1.74 -35.00 -4.09
N SER A 36 -2.64 -34.80 -5.04
CA SER A 36 -2.98 -35.73 -6.12
C SER A 36 -2.19 -35.35 -7.38
N ASP A 37 -2.29 -36.15 -8.44
CA ASP A 37 -1.61 -35.89 -9.73
C ASP A 37 -2.22 -34.71 -10.48
N LEU A 38 -3.38 -34.25 -9.99
CA LEU A 38 -4.07 -33.08 -10.45
C LEU A 38 -3.71 -31.83 -9.63
N GLY A 39 -3.03 -32.02 -8.49
CA GLY A 39 -2.60 -30.97 -7.56
C GLY A 39 -3.35 -30.86 -6.23
N PRO A 40 -4.70 -30.99 -6.12
CA PRO A 40 -5.38 -30.83 -4.84
C PRO A 40 -5.01 -31.95 -3.85
N THR A 41 -5.32 -31.78 -2.57
CA THR A 41 -5.10 -32.86 -1.58
C THR A 41 -5.91 -34.10 -1.97
N GLY A 42 -5.27 -35.26 -2.12
CA GLY A 42 -5.93 -36.47 -2.64
C GLY A 42 -5.06 -37.72 -2.62
N LEU A 43 -5.52 -38.78 -3.30
CA LEU A 43 -4.78 -40.04 -3.44
C LEU A 43 -3.72 -39.92 -4.53
N MET A 44 -3.94 -40.55 -5.69
CA MET A 44 -3.15 -40.38 -6.91
C MET A 44 -4.01 -39.62 -7.93
N ASN A 45 -4.93 -40.30 -8.61
CA ASN A 45 -5.87 -39.67 -9.52
C ASN A 45 -7.20 -39.32 -8.83
N MET A 46 -7.60 -40.09 -7.81
CA MET A 46 -8.90 -39.90 -7.14
C MET A 46 -8.85 -38.90 -5.98
N PRO A 47 -9.91 -38.10 -5.80
CA PRO A 47 -9.97 -37.12 -4.72
C PRO A 47 -10.27 -37.80 -3.36
N THR A 48 -9.86 -37.14 -2.28
CA THR A 48 -10.26 -37.49 -0.90
C THR A 48 -11.11 -36.38 -0.30
N ALA A 49 -11.75 -36.62 0.84
CA ALA A 49 -12.38 -35.54 1.59
C ALA A 49 -11.36 -34.69 2.37
N ARG A 50 -10.08 -35.05 2.38
CA ARG A 50 -9.05 -34.40 3.22
C ARG A 50 -8.69 -33.01 2.73
N MET A 51 -8.43 -32.12 3.68
CA MET A 51 -8.01 -30.74 3.44
C MET A 51 -6.60 -30.57 4.01
N ALA A 52 -5.83 -29.66 3.43
CA ALA A 52 -4.56 -29.24 4.01
C ALA A 52 -4.78 -28.30 5.22
N PRO A 53 -3.75 -27.99 6.02
CA PRO A 53 -3.80 -26.93 7.01
C PRO A 53 -4.14 -25.56 6.40
N ASP A 54 -4.81 -24.69 7.15
CA ASP A 54 -5.14 -23.34 6.69
C ASP A 54 -3.87 -22.58 6.24
N GLY A 55 -3.96 -21.85 5.13
CA GLY A 55 -2.83 -21.12 4.56
C GLY A 55 -1.78 -22.00 3.86
N GLU A 56 -1.95 -23.32 3.80
CA GLU A 56 -1.02 -24.17 3.06
C GLU A 56 -1.07 -23.92 1.55
N PHE A 57 0.09 -23.62 1.00
CA PHE A 57 0.36 -23.50 -0.42
C PHE A 57 1.23 -24.66 -0.87
N ASN A 58 0.87 -25.29 -1.99
CA ASN A 58 1.60 -26.41 -2.55
C ASN A 58 1.71 -26.27 -4.07
N THR A 59 2.91 -26.37 -4.61
CA THR A 59 3.19 -26.32 -6.05
C THR A 59 4.04 -27.51 -6.45
N GLY A 60 3.86 -28.01 -7.67
CA GLY A 60 4.60 -29.18 -8.09
C GLY A 60 4.39 -29.57 -9.54
N VAL A 61 5.10 -30.62 -9.91
CA VAL A 61 5.00 -31.26 -11.21
C VAL A 61 4.70 -32.74 -11.01
N SER A 62 3.75 -33.27 -11.79
CA SER A 62 3.49 -34.70 -11.90
C SER A 62 3.58 -35.14 -13.35
N TYR A 63 4.08 -36.34 -13.55
CA TYR A 63 4.11 -36.99 -14.85
C TYR A 63 3.41 -38.34 -14.76
N VAL A 64 2.36 -38.50 -15.56
CA VAL A 64 1.69 -39.79 -15.82
C VAL A 64 1.39 -39.83 -17.30
N SER A 65 2.05 -40.72 -18.03
CA SER A 65 1.99 -40.75 -19.49
C SER A 65 0.55 -40.65 -20.03
N PRO A 66 0.24 -39.81 -21.04
CA PRO A 66 1.14 -38.88 -21.75
C PRO A 66 1.18 -37.47 -21.11
N PHE A 67 0.62 -37.29 -19.91
CA PHE A 67 0.42 -35.98 -19.31
C PHE A 67 1.55 -35.57 -18.38
N ARG A 68 2.08 -34.38 -18.62
CA ARG A 68 2.84 -33.63 -17.63
C ARG A 68 1.95 -32.53 -17.09
N ARG A 69 1.83 -32.43 -15.76
CA ARG A 69 0.99 -31.43 -15.11
C ARG A 69 1.82 -30.60 -14.17
N TYR A 70 1.63 -29.29 -14.25
CA TYR A 70 2.10 -28.33 -13.26
C TYR A 70 0.89 -27.86 -12.50
N PHE A 71 0.96 -27.85 -11.17
CA PHE A 71 -0.15 -27.42 -10.35
C PHE A 71 0.28 -26.43 -9.28
N LEU A 72 -0.68 -25.63 -8.86
CA LEU A 72 -0.61 -24.71 -7.74
C LEU A 72 -1.90 -24.88 -6.95
N SER A 73 -1.78 -25.46 -5.77
CA SER A 73 -2.87 -25.73 -4.85
C SER A 73 -2.75 -24.86 -3.62
N TRP A 74 -3.87 -24.34 -3.15
CA TRP A 74 -3.87 -23.42 -2.04
C TRP A 74 -5.09 -23.62 -1.16
N GLN A 75 -4.83 -23.86 0.13
CA GLN A 75 -5.83 -23.96 1.18
C GLN A 75 -6.18 -22.56 1.70
N ILE A 76 -6.89 -21.79 0.85
CA ILE A 76 -7.22 -20.39 1.11
C ILE A 76 -8.04 -20.19 2.39
N PHE A 77 -8.86 -21.17 2.80
CA PHE A 77 -9.57 -21.19 4.08
C PHE A 77 -9.58 -22.62 4.64
N PRO A 78 -9.87 -22.85 5.94
CA PRO A 78 -9.94 -24.19 6.50
C PRO A 78 -10.95 -25.13 5.82
N ALA A 79 -11.92 -24.58 5.07
CA ALA A 79 -12.95 -25.33 4.35
C ALA A 79 -12.86 -25.22 2.82
N VAL A 80 -11.94 -24.43 2.27
CA VAL A 80 -11.89 -24.14 0.83
C VAL A 80 -10.46 -24.32 0.34
N GLN A 81 -10.30 -25.18 -0.68
CA GLN A 81 -9.05 -25.33 -1.41
C GLN A 81 -9.29 -25.00 -2.89
N LEU A 82 -8.37 -24.23 -3.46
CA LEU A 82 -8.33 -23.87 -4.86
C LEU A 82 -7.12 -24.52 -5.50
N THR A 83 -7.24 -25.03 -6.71
CA THR A 83 -6.10 -25.53 -7.48
C THR A 83 -6.14 -24.97 -8.88
N PHE A 84 -5.03 -24.38 -9.31
CA PHE A 84 -4.75 -24.11 -10.71
C PHE A 84 -3.87 -25.23 -11.25
N ARG A 85 -4.20 -25.75 -12.43
CA ARG A 85 -3.45 -26.80 -13.10
C ARG A 85 -3.21 -26.41 -14.55
N TYR A 86 -2.00 -26.68 -14.98
CA TYR A 86 -1.57 -26.61 -16.37
C TYR A 86 -1.19 -28.01 -16.85
N THR A 87 -1.87 -28.50 -17.87
CA THR A 87 -1.62 -29.83 -18.45
C THR A 87 -0.95 -29.66 -19.80
N ASP A 88 0.26 -30.20 -19.91
CA ASP A 88 1.07 -30.24 -21.12
C ASP A 88 1.04 -31.67 -21.69
N LYS A 89 0.71 -31.77 -22.98
CA LYS A 89 0.79 -33.00 -23.76
C LYS A 89 1.90 -32.88 -24.80
N ARG A 90 2.87 -33.78 -24.73
CA ARG A 90 3.93 -33.92 -25.74
C ARG A 90 3.37 -34.56 -27.02
N ARG A 91 3.69 -33.99 -28.19
CA ARG A 91 3.58 -34.66 -29.49
C ARG A 91 4.88 -35.39 -29.79
N GLU A 92 4.80 -36.62 -30.29
CA GLU A 92 5.96 -37.35 -30.81
C GLU A 92 6.15 -37.00 -32.30
N ASN A 93 7.29 -36.40 -32.66
CA ASN A 93 7.78 -36.17 -34.03
C ASN A 93 6.87 -35.42 -35.03
N GLY A 94 6.05 -34.46 -34.58
CA GLY A 94 5.33 -33.56 -35.49
C GLY A 94 4.32 -34.24 -36.44
N GLN A 95 4.04 -35.53 -36.24
CA GLN A 95 3.03 -36.30 -36.95
C GLN A 95 1.79 -36.46 -36.05
N PRO A 96 0.56 -36.50 -36.59
CA PRO A 96 -0.61 -36.91 -35.81
C PRO A 96 -0.32 -38.29 -35.17
N PRO A 97 -0.70 -38.52 -33.90
CA PRO A 97 -0.32 -39.73 -33.18
C PRO A 97 -0.80 -40.96 -33.95
N THR A 98 0.14 -41.71 -34.52
CA THR A 98 -0.15 -42.93 -35.28
C THR A 98 -0.50 -44.05 -34.30
N SER A 99 -1.70 -44.04 -33.70
CA SER A 99 -2.31 -45.18 -32.99
C SER A 99 -1.45 -45.94 -31.94
N SER A 100 -0.27 -45.44 -31.59
CA SER A 100 0.63 -46.08 -30.63
C SER A 100 0.13 -45.76 -29.22
N VAL A 101 -0.21 -46.81 -28.50
CA VAL A 101 -0.51 -46.75 -27.06
C VAL A 101 0.75 -46.22 -26.36
N PRO A 102 0.65 -45.17 -25.52
CA PRO A 102 1.80 -44.68 -24.78
C PRO A 102 2.43 -45.81 -23.95
N THR A 103 3.72 -46.09 -24.13
CA THR A 103 4.42 -47.15 -23.38
C THR A 103 5.29 -46.55 -22.26
N ASN A 104 5.55 -47.32 -21.20
CA ASN A 104 6.46 -46.91 -20.11
C ASN A 104 7.91 -46.65 -20.57
N LYS A 105 8.26 -47.01 -21.81
CA LYS A 105 9.58 -46.82 -22.40
C LYS A 105 10.01 -45.34 -22.41
N ASP A 106 9.04 -44.43 -22.44
CA ASP A 106 9.27 -42.98 -22.54
C ASP A 106 9.09 -42.25 -21.19
N PHE A 107 9.05 -42.97 -20.07
CA PHE A 107 8.81 -42.37 -18.76
C PHE A 107 9.93 -41.41 -18.33
N PHE A 108 11.19 -41.86 -18.39
CA PHE A 108 12.33 -41.02 -17.98
C PHE A 108 12.58 -39.86 -18.95
N THR A 109 12.39 -40.09 -20.26
CA THR A 109 12.47 -39.03 -21.28
C THR A 109 11.33 -38.02 -21.13
N GLY A 110 10.14 -38.46 -20.70
CA GLY A 110 8.99 -37.61 -20.37
C GLY A 110 9.17 -36.71 -19.14
N ILE A 111 9.93 -37.18 -18.14
CA ILE A 111 10.26 -36.41 -16.93
C ILE A 111 11.38 -35.39 -17.20
N PHE A 112 12.49 -35.82 -17.81
CA PHE A 112 13.73 -35.03 -17.89
C PHE A 112 14.06 -34.43 -19.26
N GLY A 113 13.39 -34.85 -20.33
CA GLY A 113 13.67 -34.34 -21.68
C GLY A 113 13.15 -32.91 -21.89
N SER A 114 13.92 -32.08 -22.58
CA SER A 114 13.45 -30.84 -23.23
C SER A 114 12.74 -31.17 -24.55
N SER A 115 11.80 -30.34 -25.01
CA SER A 115 11.15 -30.56 -26.31
C SER A 115 11.14 -29.29 -27.18
N GLU A 116 11.60 -29.45 -28.41
CA GLU A 116 11.49 -28.50 -29.54
C GLU A 116 10.17 -28.71 -30.34
N THR A 117 9.12 -29.28 -29.74
CA THR A 117 7.88 -29.69 -30.44
C THR A 117 6.63 -28.98 -29.93
N GLU A 118 5.66 -28.77 -30.84
CA GLU A 118 4.34 -28.19 -30.57
C GLU A 118 3.59 -28.96 -29.47
N SER A 119 3.41 -28.35 -28.30
CA SER A 119 2.62 -28.88 -27.18
C SER A 119 1.17 -28.42 -27.27
N PHE A 120 0.23 -29.33 -26.97
CA PHE A 120 -1.13 -28.95 -26.63
C PHE A 120 -1.23 -28.59 -25.16
N LEU A 121 -1.88 -27.47 -24.88
CA LEU A 121 -1.85 -26.81 -23.58
C LEU A 121 -3.27 -26.65 -23.05
N ASP A 122 -3.52 -27.20 -21.88
CA ASP A 122 -4.81 -27.09 -21.18
C ASP A 122 -4.66 -26.44 -19.80
N ARG A 123 -5.61 -25.59 -19.46
CA ARG A 123 -5.67 -24.85 -18.19
C ARG A 123 -6.96 -25.23 -17.48
N GLY A 124 -6.83 -25.75 -16.26
CA GLY A 124 -7.96 -26.12 -15.43
C GLY A 124 -7.88 -25.48 -14.05
N PHE A 125 -9.06 -25.11 -13.53
CA PHE A 125 -9.22 -24.67 -12.15
C PHE A 125 -10.12 -25.65 -11.41
N ASP A 126 -9.68 -26.06 -10.23
CA ASP A 126 -10.44 -26.93 -9.34
C ASP A 126 -10.84 -26.16 -8.06
N LEU A 127 -12.02 -26.46 -7.53
CA LEU A 127 -12.55 -25.96 -6.26
C LEU A 127 -12.93 -27.15 -5.38
N LYS A 128 -12.50 -27.12 -4.12
CA LYS A 128 -12.80 -28.16 -3.14
C LYS A 128 -13.37 -27.54 -1.86
N LEU A 129 -14.60 -27.92 -1.51
CA LEU A 129 -15.38 -27.37 -0.41
C LEU A 129 -15.66 -28.44 0.65
N ARG A 130 -15.16 -28.25 1.87
CA ARG A 130 -15.45 -29.15 3.00
C ARG A 130 -16.81 -28.82 3.61
N LEU A 131 -17.74 -29.76 3.49
CA LEU A 131 -19.10 -29.66 4.01
C LEU A 131 -19.20 -30.11 5.46
N LEU A 132 -18.45 -31.16 5.84
CA LEU A 132 -18.48 -31.73 7.18
C LEU A 132 -17.06 -32.01 7.67
N ARG A 133 -16.73 -31.64 8.91
CA ARG A 133 -15.49 -32.05 9.57
C ARG A 133 -15.62 -33.49 10.06
N GLU A 134 -14.52 -34.23 10.02
CA GLU A 134 -14.48 -35.52 10.72
C GLU A 134 -14.76 -35.31 12.20
N GLY A 135 -15.66 -36.12 12.74
CA GLY A 135 -15.87 -36.27 14.19
C GLY A 135 -15.59 -37.71 14.59
N GLU A 136 -15.91 -38.09 15.83
CA GLU A 136 -15.72 -39.47 16.31
C GLU A 136 -16.44 -40.49 15.42
N TYR A 137 -17.72 -40.26 15.14
CA TYR A 137 -18.59 -41.18 14.36
C TYR A 137 -18.91 -40.71 12.94
N LYS A 138 -18.65 -39.43 12.62
CA LYS A 138 -18.98 -38.85 11.32
C LYS A 138 -17.72 -38.76 10.44
N PRO A 139 -17.79 -39.10 9.15
CA PRO A 139 -16.67 -38.88 8.24
C PRO A 139 -16.53 -37.39 7.90
N GLN A 140 -15.36 -36.99 7.43
CA GLN A 140 -15.20 -35.73 6.72
C GLN A 140 -15.89 -35.84 5.37
N ILE A 141 -16.63 -34.81 4.95
CA ILE A 141 -17.32 -34.78 3.65
C ILE A 141 -16.92 -33.53 2.88
N VAL A 142 -16.63 -33.72 1.60
CA VAL A 142 -16.28 -32.67 0.65
C VAL A 142 -17.15 -32.75 -0.60
N LEU A 143 -17.51 -31.59 -1.13
CA LEU A 143 -17.97 -31.40 -2.50
C LEU A 143 -16.83 -30.75 -3.29
N GLY A 144 -16.48 -31.32 -4.44
CA GLY A 144 -15.45 -30.78 -5.31
C GLY A 144 -15.89 -30.63 -6.75
N PHE A 145 -15.26 -29.66 -7.41
CA PHE A 145 -15.45 -29.32 -8.80
C PHE A 145 -14.07 -29.31 -9.45
N GLN A 146 -13.81 -30.30 -10.29
CA GLN A 146 -12.58 -30.39 -11.06
C GLN A 146 -12.79 -29.73 -12.42
N ASP A 147 -11.82 -28.91 -12.84
CA ASP A 147 -11.83 -28.21 -14.13
C ASP A 147 -13.16 -27.50 -14.39
N PHE A 148 -13.63 -26.74 -13.39
CA PHE A 148 -14.91 -26.02 -13.44
C PHE A 148 -14.81 -24.70 -14.23
N ILE A 149 -13.58 -24.21 -14.41
CA ILE A 149 -13.19 -23.15 -15.34
C ILE A 149 -12.01 -23.69 -16.15
N GLY A 150 -12.16 -23.81 -17.46
CA GLY A 150 -11.13 -24.37 -18.33
C GLY A 150 -11.66 -24.73 -19.71
N THR A 151 -11.07 -25.74 -20.34
CA THR A 151 -11.56 -26.32 -21.62
C THR A 151 -12.62 -27.39 -21.41
N GLY A 152 -12.94 -27.72 -20.15
CA GLY A 152 -13.93 -28.73 -19.78
C GLY A 152 -13.47 -30.17 -20.03
N LEU A 153 -12.25 -30.37 -20.53
CA LEU A 153 -11.69 -31.67 -20.85
C LEU A 153 -11.54 -32.54 -19.60
N PHE A 154 -11.16 -32.02 -18.44
CA PHE A 154 -11.07 -32.82 -17.21
C PHE A 154 -12.23 -32.54 -16.26
N SER A 155 -13.32 -31.96 -16.76
CA SER A 155 -14.44 -31.51 -15.93
C SER A 155 -15.18 -32.65 -15.23
N GLY A 156 -15.46 -32.43 -13.95
CA GLY A 156 -16.28 -33.36 -13.17
C GLY A 156 -16.59 -32.81 -11.79
N GLU A 157 -17.73 -33.23 -11.25
CA GLU A 157 -18.15 -32.91 -9.89
C GLU A 157 -18.05 -34.17 -9.04
N TYR A 158 -17.71 -34.05 -7.76
CA TYR A 158 -17.63 -35.20 -6.88
C TYR A 158 -18.06 -34.88 -5.45
N VAL A 159 -18.68 -35.87 -4.80
CA VAL A 159 -18.91 -35.88 -3.35
C VAL A 159 -18.13 -37.05 -2.77
N VAL A 160 -17.31 -36.76 -1.78
CA VAL A 160 -16.40 -37.74 -1.19
C VAL A 160 -16.41 -37.67 0.32
N ALA A 161 -16.36 -38.84 0.95
CA ALA A 161 -16.24 -39.01 2.38
C ALA A 161 -14.89 -39.66 2.72
N SER A 162 -14.22 -39.16 3.77
CA SER A 162 -13.01 -39.79 4.32
C SER A 162 -13.13 -39.99 5.82
N LYS A 163 -12.60 -41.12 6.32
CA LYS A 163 -12.62 -41.49 7.73
C LYS A 163 -11.28 -42.09 8.11
N ARG A 164 -10.67 -41.56 9.17
CA ARG A 164 -9.42 -42.08 9.70
C ARG A 164 -9.71 -43.16 10.73
N TYR A 165 -8.97 -44.25 10.63
CA TYR A 165 -8.94 -45.31 11.62
C TYR A 165 -7.48 -45.70 11.86
N ARG A 166 -6.93 -45.22 12.99
CA ARG A 166 -5.50 -45.37 13.33
C ARG A 166 -4.61 -44.87 12.19
N ASP A 167 -3.70 -45.71 11.73
CA ASP A 167 -2.73 -45.44 10.66
C ASP A 167 -3.34 -45.57 9.26
N PHE A 168 -4.64 -45.83 9.14
CA PHE A 168 -5.34 -45.94 7.87
C PHE A 168 -6.32 -44.79 7.66
N ASP A 169 -6.39 -44.28 6.43
CA ASP A 169 -7.36 -43.28 6.01
C ASP A 169 -8.18 -43.84 4.85
N PHE A 170 -9.46 -44.09 5.09
CA PHE A 170 -10.37 -44.66 4.10
C PHE A 170 -11.14 -43.55 3.42
N THR A 171 -11.27 -43.64 2.10
CA THR A 171 -11.99 -42.69 1.27
C THR A 171 -12.95 -43.40 0.33
N GLY A 172 -14.15 -42.86 0.16
CA GLY A 172 -15.13 -43.33 -0.82
C GLY A 172 -16.03 -42.20 -1.29
N GLY A 173 -16.38 -42.19 -2.57
CA GLY A 173 -17.15 -41.11 -3.17
C GLY A 173 -17.81 -41.46 -4.48
N PHE A 174 -18.62 -40.52 -4.94
CA PHE A 174 -19.30 -40.57 -6.22
C PHE A 174 -18.97 -39.32 -7.04
N GLY A 175 -18.93 -39.47 -8.36
CA GLY A 175 -18.67 -38.33 -9.25
C GLY A 175 -19.36 -38.39 -10.61
N TRP A 176 -19.49 -37.22 -11.20
CA TRP A 176 -20.05 -36.93 -12.52
C TRP A 176 -18.93 -36.52 -13.50
N GLY A 177 -19.22 -36.45 -14.79
CA GLY A 177 -18.25 -36.04 -15.81
C GLY A 177 -17.10 -37.03 -15.94
N VAL A 178 -15.85 -36.59 -15.77
CA VAL A 178 -14.66 -37.46 -15.89
C VAL A 178 -14.69 -38.67 -14.94
N PHE A 179 -15.38 -38.56 -13.80
CA PHE A 179 -15.53 -39.64 -12.83
C PHE A 179 -16.58 -40.69 -13.24
N SER A 180 -17.48 -40.41 -14.19
CA SER A 180 -18.53 -41.36 -14.60
C SER A 180 -18.09 -42.34 -15.70
N GLY A 181 -16.81 -42.38 -16.04
CA GLY A 181 -16.31 -43.07 -17.24
C GLY A 181 -16.54 -44.58 -17.29
N ARG A 182 -16.75 -45.23 -16.14
CA ARG A 182 -17.05 -46.67 -16.05
C ARG A 182 -18.55 -47.00 -16.00
N ASN A 183 -19.44 -46.01 -16.07
CA ASN A 183 -20.90 -46.18 -16.14
C ASN A 183 -21.50 -47.12 -15.08
N GLN A 184 -21.04 -46.99 -13.84
CA GLN A 184 -21.34 -47.98 -12.79
C GLN A 184 -22.73 -47.82 -12.18
N LEU A 185 -23.24 -46.59 -12.11
CA LEU A 185 -24.50 -46.24 -11.45
C LEU A 185 -25.26 -45.21 -12.28
N SER A 186 -26.59 -45.27 -12.28
CA SER A 186 -27.43 -44.25 -12.89
C SER A 186 -27.39 -42.94 -12.09
N ASN A 187 -27.48 -41.79 -12.77
CA ASN A 187 -27.50 -40.50 -12.10
C ASN A 187 -28.80 -40.33 -11.30
N PRO A 188 -28.76 -40.20 -9.96
CA PRO A 188 -29.98 -40.07 -9.16
C PRO A 188 -30.73 -38.76 -9.47
N PHE A 189 -30.06 -37.73 -9.99
CA PHE A 189 -30.74 -36.49 -10.35
C PHE A 189 -31.58 -36.58 -11.62
N ALA A 190 -31.33 -37.59 -12.45
CA ALA A 190 -32.15 -37.90 -13.62
C ALA A 190 -33.58 -38.35 -13.29
N GLU A 191 -33.87 -38.65 -12.01
CA GLU A 191 -35.22 -38.96 -11.53
C GLU A 191 -36.03 -37.70 -11.21
N PHE A 192 -35.38 -36.56 -10.93
CA PHE A 192 -36.07 -35.30 -10.65
C PHE A 192 -36.41 -34.52 -11.92
N SER A 193 -35.57 -34.59 -12.94
CA SER A 193 -35.79 -33.94 -14.23
C SER A 193 -34.95 -34.60 -15.33
N ASP A 194 -35.55 -34.72 -16.52
CA ASP A 194 -34.86 -35.21 -17.73
C ASP A 194 -33.64 -34.34 -18.07
N GLY A 195 -33.63 -33.07 -17.69
CA GLY A 195 -32.51 -32.15 -17.92
C GLY A 195 -31.19 -32.57 -17.26
N PHE A 196 -31.21 -33.49 -16.29
CA PHE A 196 -29.99 -34.05 -15.67
C PHE A 196 -29.41 -35.26 -16.40
N ARG A 197 -30.13 -35.83 -17.38
CA ARG A 197 -29.69 -37.03 -18.12
C ARG A 197 -28.59 -36.71 -19.13
N ASP A 198 -28.64 -35.53 -19.71
CA ASP A 198 -27.73 -35.12 -20.77
C ASP A 198 -26.75 -34.06 -20.26
N ARG A 199 -25.45 -34.37 -20.37
CA ARG A 199 -24.37 -33.40 -20.11
C ARG A 199 -23.98 -32.76 -21.46
N PRO A 200 -24.23 -31.45 -21.66
CA PRO A 200 -23.83 -30.77 -22.88
C PRO A 200 -22.33 -30.90 -23.16
N GLY A 201 -21.96 -30.99 -24.44
CA GLY A 201 -20.56 -30.89 -24.85
C GLY A 201 -19.98 -29.50 -24.60
N PHE A 202 -18.66 -29.40 -24.55
CA PHE A 202 -17.99 -28.09 -24.43
C PHE A 202 -17.78 -27.49 -25.83
N GLU A 203 -18.40 -26.35 -26.10
CA GLU A 203 -18.31 -25.64 -27.40
C GLU A 203 -17.45 -24.35 -27.34
N GLY A 204 -16.79 -24.06 -26.21
CA GLY A 204 -16.02 -22.82 -25.99
C GLY A 204 -14.53 -22.88 -26.36
N LEU A 205 -13.88 -21.72 -26.50
CA LEU A 205 -12.44 -21.57 -26.77
C LEU A 205 -11.55 -21.72 -25.50
N GLY A 206 -12.12 -22.18 -24.38
CA GLY A 206 -11.45 -22.32 -23.08
C GLY A 206 -11.55 -21.07 -22.19
N GLY A 207 -11.65 -21.28 -20.87
CA GLY A 207 -11.66 -20.21 -19.87
C GLY A 207 -13.04 -19.65 -19.51
N GLU A 208 -14.13 -20.28 -19.94
CA GLU A 208 -15.50 -19.97 -19.50
C GLU A 208 -15.91 -20.82 -18.30
N ALA A 209 -16.72 -20.26 -17.39
CA ALA A 209 -17.32 -21.01 -16.29
C ALA A 209 -18.60 -21.69 -16.79
N ASN A 210 -18.62 -23.02 -16.85
CA ASN A 210 -19.77 -23.78 -17.37
C ASN A 210 -20.60 -24.38 -16.25
N PHE A 211 -21.50 -23.58 -15.66
CA PHE A 211 -22.43 -24.06 -14.63
C PHE A 211 -23.56 -24.95 -15.20
N GLY A 212 -23.77 -24.96 -16.51
CA GLY A 212 -24.84 -25.70 -17.18
C GLY A 212 -24.63 -27.22 -17.24
N THR A 213 -23.42 -27.70 -16.99
CA THR A 213 -23.07 -29.13 -17.00
C THR A 213 -23.09 -29.79 -15.63
N LEU A 214 -23.18 -29.00 -14.55
CA LEU A 214 -23.04 -29.49 -13.17
C LEU A 214 -24.06 -30.58 -12.82
N PHE A 215 -23.56 -31.70 -12.30
CA PHE A 215 -24.36 -32.85 -11.85
C PHE A 215 -25.24 -33.49 -12.95
N ARG A 216 -24.93 -33.22 -14.22
CA ARG A 216 -25.59 -33.81 -15.38
C ARG A 216 -24.80 -34.96 -15.98
N GLY A 217 -25.52 -35.82 -16.69
CA GLY A 217 -25.01 -37.03 -17.33
C GLY A 217 -25.84 -38.24 -16.93
N ARG A 218 -25.91 -39.24 -17.80
CA ARG A 218 -26.77 -40.41 -17.61
C ARG A 218 -26.34 -41.27 -16.42
N ASN A 219 -25.04 -41.31 -16.15
CA ASN A 219 -24.42 -42.16 -15.14
C ASN A 219 -23.49 -41.35 -14.22
N ILE A 220 -23.24 -41.90 -13.04
CA ILE A 220 -22.19 -41.49 -12.10
C ILE A 220 -21.21 -42.64 -11.91
N GLY A 221 -19.99 -42.31 -11.48
CA GLY A 221 -18.99 -43.30 -11.08
C GLY A 221 -18.82 -43.35 -9.58
N PHE A 222 -18.44 -44.51 -9.07
CA PHE A 222 -18.01 -44.72 -7.70
C PHE A 222 -16.50 -44.88 -7.67
N PHE A 223 -15.84 -44.18 -6.77
CA PHE A 223 -14.41 -44.30 -6.51
C PHE A 223 -14.13 -44.44 -5.02
N GLY A 224 -12.93 -44.90 -4.69
CA GLY A 224 -12.49 -45.01 -3.32
C GLY A 224 -11.04 -45.42 -3.20
N GLY A 225 -10.53 -45.44 -1.98
CA GLY A 225 -9.17 -45.85 -1.74
C GLY A 225 -8.79 -45.78 -0.27
N VAL A 226 -7.54 -46.13 -0.01
CA VAL A 226 -6.95 -46.17 1.33
C VAL A 226 -5.55 -45.59 1.31
N GLU A 227 -5.25 -44.74 2.30
CA GLU A 227 -3.89 -44.36 2.64
C GLU A 227 -3.47 -45.14 3.89
N TYR A 228 -2.23 -45.65 3.91
CA TYR A 228 -1.62 -46.27 5.07
C TYR A 228 -0.36 -45.49 5.47
N TYR A 229 -0.39 -44.89 6.65
CA TYR A 229 0.74 -44.19 7.25
C TYR A 229 1.67 -45.21 7.89
N THR A 230 2.82 -45.43 7.27
CA THR A 230 3.72 -46.47 7.75
C THR A 230 4.48 -46.03 9.00
N PRO A 231 5.03 -46.95 9.79
CA PRO A 231 5.97 -46.62 10.86
C PRO A 231 7.25 -45.91 10.38
N PHE A 232 7.54 -45.94 9.08
CA PHE A 232 8.66 -45.19 8.51
C PHE A 232 8.28 -43.72 8.37
N ARG A 233 9.04 -42.85 9.06
CA ARG A 233 8.80 -41.40 9.09
C ARG A 233 8.66 -40.83 7.68
N GLY A 234 7.50 -40.23 7.42
CA GLY A 234 7.20 -39.55 6.16
C GLY A 234 6.79 -40.46 5.00
N LEU A 235 6.71 -41.79 5.18
CA LEU A 235 6.28 -42.72 4.13
C LEU A 235 4.80 -43.09 4.28
N THR A 236 4.03 -42.87 3.22
CA THR A 236 2.61 -43.22 3.10
C THR A 236 2.40 -44.11 1.88
N LEU A 237 1.73 -45.24 2.06
CA LEU A 237 1.31 -46.11 0.95
C LEU A 237 -0.12 -45.80 0.56
N LYS A 238 -0.45 -45.92 -0.73
CA LYS A 238 -1.78 -45.60 -1.28
C LYS A 238 -2.26 -46.70 -2.21
N ALA A 239 -3.55 -46.99 -2.14
CA ALA A 239 -4.26 -47.77 -3.15
C ALA A 239 -5.59 -47.09 -3.47
N GLU A 240 -5.97 -47.01 -4.74
CA GLU A 240 -7.24 -46.42 -5.15
C GLU A 240 -7.93 -47.26 -6.24
N PHE A 241 -9.25 -47.17 -6.25
CA PHE A 241 -10.11 -47.60 -7.35
C PHE A 241 -10.52 -46.36 -8.14
N ASP A 242 -10.05 -46.29 -9.38
CA ASP A 242 -10.24 -45.20 -10.33
C ASP A 242 -11.48 -45.45 -11.21
N SER A 243 -12.41 -44.50 -11.13
CA SER A 243 -13.69 -44.51 -11.84
C SER A 243 -13.62 -43.93 -13.27
N SER A 244 -12.48 -43.35 -13.64
CA SER A 244 -12.25 -42.73 -14.95
C SER A 244 -12.35 -43.75 -16.11
N PRO A 245 -12.66 -43.30 -17.33
CA PRO A 245 -13.04 -44.18 -18.43
C PRO A 245 -11.92 -45.15 -18.85
N GLN A 246 -12.32 -46.37 -19.24
CA GLN A 246 -11.39 -47.43 -19.69
C GLN A 246 -10.63 -47.05 -20.95
N SER A 247 -11.28 -46.35 -21.87
CA SER A 247 -10.63 -45.72 -23.00
C SER A 247 -11.16 -44.31 -23.16
N ARG A 248 -10.26 -43.37 -23.40
CA ARG A 248 -10.64 -41.96 -23.59
C ARG A 248 -9.93 -41.38 -24.79
N PHE A 249 -10.69 -40.81 -25.70
CA PHE A 249 -10.13 -39.97 -26.76
C PHE A 249 -9.84 -38.58 -26.17
N VAL A 250 -8.56 -38.23 -26.08
CA VAL A 250 -8.10 -36.97 -25.52
C VAL A 250 -7.00 -36.41 -26.42
N PHE A 251 -7.23 -35.22 -26.98
CA PHE A 251 -6.33 -34.57 -27.94
C PHE A 251 -5.89 -35.52 -29.06
N ASP A 252 -6.85 -36.11 -29.76
CA ASP A 252 -6.63 -36.97 -30.92
C ASP A 252 -5.99 -38.34 -30.68
N GLN A 253 -6.01 -38.87 -29.45
CA GLN A 253 -5.43 -40.18 -29.10
C GLN A 253 -6.27 -40.94 -28.07
N PHE A 254 -6.30 -42.27 -28.19
CA PHE A 254 -6.88 -43.16 -27.18
C PHE A 254 -5.89 -43.42 -26.04
N ILE A 255 -6.30 -43.09 -24.81
CA ILE A 255 -5.65 -43.51 -23.58
C ILE A 255 -6.39 -44.73 -23.05
N THR A 256 -5.70 -45.84 -22.77
CA THR A 256 -6.28 -47.08 -22.25
C THR A 256 -5.95 -47.31 -20.78
N SER A 257 -6.90 -47.90 -20.05
CA SER A 257 -6.76 -48.37 -18.68
C SER A 257 -7.05 -49.86 -18.59
N ASP A 258 -6.00 -50.63 -18.37
CA ASP A 258 -6.00 -52.09 -18.24
C ASP A 258 -6.51 -52.52 -16.85
N SER A 259 -6.31 -51.67 -15.84
CA SER A 259 -6.79 -51.87 -14.47
C SER A 259 -7.42 -50.59 -13.91
N PRO A 260 -8.55 -50.68 -13.19
CA PRO A 260 -9.08 -49.57 -12.38
C PRO A 260 -8.31 -49.36 -11.08
N ILE A 261 -7.40 -50.26 -10.71
CA ILE A 261 -6.69 -50.19 -9.43
C ILE A 261 -5.33 -49.55 -9.63
N ASN A 262 -5.06 -48.48 -8.89
CA ASN A 262 -3.76 -47.82 -8.87
C ASN A 262 -3.10 -48.02 -7.49
N PHE A 263 -1.77 -48.11 -7.48
CA PHE A 263 -0.97 -48.23 -6.26
C PHE A 263 0.15 -47.22 -6.29
N GLY A 264 0.50 -46.65 -5.14
CA GLY A 264 1.60 -45.71 -5.07
C GLY A 264 2.07 -45.46 -3.66
N PHE A 265 3.11 -44.63 -3.55
CA PHE A 265 3.59 -44.13 -2.27
C PHE A 265 3.91 -42.65 -2.34
N ASN A 266 3.90 -42.02 -1.17
CA ASN A 266 4.42 -40.68 -0.95
C ASN A 266 5.50 -40.74 0.14
N TYR A 267 6.63 -40.10 -0.11
CA TYR A 267 7.72 -39.94 0.83
C TYR A 267 7.98 -38.45 1.10
N ARG A 268 8.00 -38.09 2.38
CA ARG A 268 8.23 -36.73 2.87
C ARG A 268 9.52 -36.67 3.70
N PRO A 269 10.70 -36.58 3.05
CA PRO A 269 11.98 -36.52 3.74
C PRO A 269 12.17 -35.22 4.56
N TRP A 270 11.58 -34.12 4.09
CA TRP A 270 11.52 -32.83 4.78
C TRP A 270 10.08 -32.31 4.77
N ASP A 271 9.69 -31.50 5.74
CA ASP A 271 8.30 -31.05 5.88
C ASP A 271 7.79 -30.23 4.68
N PHE A 272 8.69 -29.64 3.89
CA PHE A 272 8.37 -28.89 2.68
C PHE A 272 8.36 -29.73 1.39
N LEU A 273 8.83 -30.98 1.37
CA LEU A 273 9.05 -31.75 0.13
C LEU A 273 8.26 -33.06 0.10
N ASN A 274 7.40 -33.23 -0.91
CA ASN A 274 6.71 -34.48 -1.21
C ASN A 274 7.28 -35.12 -2.48
N LEU A 275 7.66 -36.38 -2.38
CA LEU A 275 8.09 -37.23 -3.49
C LEU A 275 7.09 -38.38 -3.63
N SER A 276 6.49 -38.57 -4.80
CA SER A 276 5.53 -39.65 -5.02
C SER A 276 5.88 -40.46 -6.25
N MET A 277 5.62 -41.77 -6.18
CA MET A 277 5.63 -42.66 -7.34
C MET A 277 4.43 -43.59 -7.29
N GLY A 278 3.94 -43.99 -8.46
CA GLY A 278 2.79 -44.88 -8.56
C GLY A 278 2.77 -45.72 -9.83
N TRP A 279 1.92 -46.73 -9.82
CA TRP A 279 1.51 -47.53 -10.96
C TRP A 279 0.01 -47.32 -11.16
N GLU A 280 -0.35 -46.64 -12.24
CA GLU A 280 -1.71 -46.23 -12.57
C GLU A 280 -2.20 -46.91 -13.84
N ARG A 281 -3.54 -47.02 -13.94
CA ARG A 281 -4.26 -47.58 -15.09
C ARG A 281 -3.87 -49.00 -15.48
N GLY A 282 -3.08 -49.69 -14.66
CA GLY A 282 -2.53 -51.00 -14.96
C GLY A 282 -1.34 -51.00 -15.93
N ASN A 283 -0.98 -49.86 -16.51
CA ASN A 283 0.02 -49.78 -17.58
C ASN A 283 0.91 -48.53 -17.56
N ALA A 284 0.74 -47.62 -16.60
CA ALA A 284 1.45 -46.34 -16.57
C ALA A 284 2.16 -46.08 -15.24
N LEU A 285 3.42 -45.68 -15.32
CA LEU A 285 4.13 -45.14 -14.16
C LEU A 285 3.73 -43.67 -13.90
N MET A 286 3.64 -43.33 -12.62
CA MET A 286 3.47 -41.97 -12.11
C MET A 286 4.71 -41.57 -11.31
N ALA A 287 5.16 -40.32 -11.50
CA ALA A 287 6.06 -39.65 -10.56
C ALA A 287 5.58 -38.24 -10.30
N ARG A 288 5.80 -37.76 -9.08
CA ARG A 288 5.46 -36.39 -8.67
C ARG A 288 6.46 -35.84 -7.68
N VAL A 289 6.78 -34.56 -7.86
CA VAL A 289 7.53 -33.75 -6.90
C VAL A 289 6.69 -32.54 -6.56
N ALA A 290 6.45 -32.31 -5.27
CA ALA A 290 5.69 -31.17 -4.78
C ALA A 290 6.41 -30.48 -3.63
N VAL A 291 6.40 -29.15 -3.64
CA VAL A 291 6.92 -28.29 -2.57
C VAL A 291 5.75 -27.60 -1.89
N ARG A 292 5.75 -27.63 -0.56
CA ARG A 292 4.75 -26.97 0.29
C ARG A 292 5.36 -25.89 1.17
N ALA A 293 4.57 -24.86 1.44
CA ALA A 293 4.84 -23.81 2.40
C ALA A 293 3.53 -23.43 3.09
N ASN A 294 3.58 -22.97 4.33
CA ASN A 294 2.39 -22.42 5.00
C ASN A 294 2.50 -20.89 5.09
N MET A 295 1.47 -20.19 4.60
CA MET A 295 1.45 -18.72 4.58
C MET A 295 1.31 -18.08 5.97
N HIS A 296 1.09 -18.85 7.04
CA HIS A 296 1.12 -18.34 8.41
C HIS A 296 2.54 -18.34 9.01
N GLU A 297 3.52 -19.01 8.40
CA GLU A 297 4.88 -19.09 8.92
C GLU A 297 5.64 -17.76 8.72
N THR A 298 6.16 -17.18 9.81
CA THR A 298 6.75 -15.83 9.86
C THR A 298 8.19 -15.72 9.33
N GLY A 299 8.68 -16.77 8.65
CA GLY A 299 9.99 -16.80 8.00
C GLY A 299 11.16 -16.88 8.99
N MET A 300 12.34 -16.44 8.52
CA MET A 300 13.60 -16.52 9.29
C MET A 300 13.60 -15.61 10.53
N LEU A 301 14.31 -16.03 11.58
CA LEU A 301 14.60 -15.19 12.75
C LEU A 301 15.34 -13.91 12.31
N LYS A 302 14.89 -12.75 12.81
CA LYS A 302 15.47 -11.45 12.46
C LYS A 302 16.66 -11.12 13.36
N ASN A 303 17.74 -10.64 12.74
CA ASN A 303 18.94 -10.08 13.36
C ASN A 303 18.97 -8.57 13.11
N ASP A 304 17.91 -7.89 13.54
CA ASP A 304 17.83 -6.44 13.49
C ASP A 304 18.64 -5.80 14.63
N PRO A 305 19.07 -4.53 14.50
CA PRO A 305 19.74 -3.82 15.59
C PRO A 305 18.92 -3.91 16.87
N VAL A 306 19.59 -4.14 18.00
CA VAL A 306 18.91 -4.16 19.31
C VAL A 306 18.30 -2.76 19.54
N PRO A 307 17.04 -2.66 20.03
CA PRO A 307 16.48 -1.36 20.41
C PRO A 307 17.43 -0.61 21.37
N LYS A 308 17.56 0.71 21.21
CA LYS A 308 18.39 1.51 22.14
C LYS A 308 17.90 1.29 23.58
N ALA A 309 18.84 1.08 24.49
CA ALA A 309 18.54 1.00 25.92
C ALA A 309 18.06 2.37 26.42
N VAL A 310 17.20 2.36 27.44
CA VAL A 310 16.71 3.59 28.05
C VAL A 310 17.80 4.15 28.97
N GLU A 311 18.15 5.42 28.76
CA GLU A 311 19.14 6.15 29.55
C GLU A 311 18.45 7.03 30.61
N PRO A 312 19.19 7.51 31.64
CA PRO A 312 18.65 8.50 32.58
C PRO A 312 18.12 9.74 31.84
N ARG A 313 16.96 10.26 32.29
CA ARG A 313 16.33 11.40 31.64
C ARG A 313 17.28 12.61 31.58
N PRO A 314 17.47 13.24 30.41
CA PRO A 314 18.14 14.54 30.31
C PRO A 314 17.49 15.60 31.20
N ALA A 315 18.25 16.65 31.54
CA ALA A 315 17.76 17.73 32.40
C ALA A 315 16.46 18.36 31.87
N ALA A 316 15.60 18.80 32.80
CA ALA A 316 14.40 19.58 32.52
C ALA A 316 14.70 20.87 31.73
N TRP A 317 13.69 21.43 31.08
CA TRP A 317 13.76 22.81 30.60
C TRP A 317 14.01 23.70 31.82
N ASP A 318 14.96 24.63 31.72
CA ASP A 318 15.30 25.49 32.86
C ASP A 318 14.08 26.34 33.25
N LYS A 319 13.56 26.16 34.47
CA LYS A 319 12.33 26.82 34.94
C LYS A 319 12.53 28.30 35.26
N THR A 320 13.76 28.79 35.12
CA THR A 320 14.22 30.07 35.68
C THR A 320 14.24 31.23 34.66
N GLU A 321 14.12 30.95 33.36
CA GLU A 321 14.25 31.97 32.28
C GLU A 321 12.93 32.66 31.90
N GLY A 322 11.90 32.56 32.75
CA GLY A 322 10.65 33.33 32.63
C GLY A 322 10.41 34.31 33.78
N GLN A 323 11.31 34.40 34.76
CA GLN A 323 11.22 35.40 35.83
C GLN A 323 12.22 36.51 35.58
N PRO A 324 11.79 37.79 35.43
CA PRO A 324 12.71 38.90 35.47
C PRO A 324 13.48 38.85 36.80
N GLN A 325 14.80 38.97 36.71
CA GLN A 325 15.67 39.18 37.86
C GLN A 325 15.07 40.24 38.79
N GLN A 326 14.88 39.92 40.07
CA GLN A 326 14.48 40.91 41.07
C GLN A 326 15.54 42.02 41.13
N VAL A 327 15.25 43.15 40.49
CA VAL A 327 16.01 44.38 40.66
C VAL A 327 15.56 44.97 41.99
N GLY A 328 16.48 45.04 42.96
CA GLY A 328 16.22 45.67 44.26
C GLY A 328 15.83 47.16 44.14
N PRO A 329 15.33 47.77 45.22
CA PRO A 329 14.79 49.13 45.20
C PRO A 329 15.91 50.15 45.04
N GLY A 330 16.26 50.46 43.80
CA GLY A 330 17.12 51.55 43.37
C GLY A 330 16.49 52.23 42.16
N GLU A 331 16.78 53.53 42.00
CA GLU A 331 16.22 54.46 41.01
C GLU A 331 15.75 53.85 39.67
N PRO A 332 14.69 54.40 39.04
CA PRO A 332 14.25 53.97 37.72
C PRO A 332 15.38 54.14 36.70
N GLN A 333 16.13 53.06 36.48
CA GLN A 333 17.03 52.98 35.34
C GLN A 333 16.16 53.05 34.09
N ARG A 334 16.42 54.06 33.25
CA ARG A 334 16.02 54.01 31.84
C ARG A 334 16.67 52.76 31.26
N LEU A 335 15.90 51.68 31.17
CA LEU A 335 16.28 50.52 30.35
C LEU A 335 16.53 51.02 28.92
N PRO A 336 17.54 50.48 28.23
CA PRO A 336 17.80 50.83 26.84
C PRO A 336 16.53 50.56 26.04
N ARG A 337 16.20 51.45 25.10
CA ARG A 337 15.14 51.22 24.11
C ARG A 337 15.43 49.87 23.43
N TYR A 338 14.72 48.81 23.81
CA TYR A 338 14.58 47.63 22.96
C TYR A 338 13.61 47.96 21.84
N ALA A 339 14.06 48.88 20.98
CA ALA A 339 13.57 49.06 19.63
C ALA A 339 14.83 49.10 18.78
N SER A 340 15.43 47.93 18.61
CA SER A 340 16.21 47.65 17.42
C SER A 340 15.45 46.57 16.66
N VAL A 341 14.59 47.01 15.75
CA VAL A 341 14.46 46.32 14.46
C VAL A 341 15.80 46.54 13.73
N SER A 342 16.85 45.93 14.27
CA SER A 342 18.17 45.83 13.67
C SER A 342 18.79 44.49 14.08
N GLY A 343 18.02 43.42 13.92
CA GLY A 343 18.59 42.12 13.59
C GLY A 343 18.72 42.04 12.06
N PRO A 344 19.78 41.45 11.50
CA PRO A 344 19.90 41.31 10.06
C PRO A 344 18.69 40.53 9.54
N VAL A 345 17.97 41.14 8.59
CA VAL A 345 17.04 40.40 7.72
C VAL A 345 17.81 39.18 7.21
N SER A 346 17.35 37.98 7.55
CA SER A 346 17.98 36.75 7.07
C SER A 346 17.67 36.62 5.58
N VAL A 347 18.59 37.09 4.75
CA VAL A 347 18.49 37.10 3.28
C VAL A 347 18.82 35.70 2.74
N THR A 348 17.85 35.03 2.12
CA THR A 348 18.14 33.87 1.26
C THR A 348 18.64 34.39 -0.08
N VAL A 349 19.87 34.01 -0.44
CA VAL A 349 20.56 34.41 -1.66
C VAL A 349 20.01 33.60 -2.85
N SER A 350 19.47 34.30 -3.85
CA SER A 350 19.18 33.77 -5.18
C SER A 350 19.81 34.68 -6.22
N GLN A 351 20.54 34.14 -7.19
CA GLN A 351 21.07 34.93 -8.30
C GLN A 351 19.94 35.53 -9.15
N PRO A 352 20.10 36.75 -9.69
CA PRO A 352 19.12 37.33 -10.59
C PRO A 352 19.10 36.61 -11.95
N PRO A 353 17.93 36.33 -12.56
CA PRO A 353 17.83 35.80 -13.92
C PRO A 353 18.13 36.88 -14.98
N PRO A 354 18.45 36.51 -16.25
CA PRO A 354 18.81 37.46 -17.29
C PRO A 354 17.61 38.25 -17.81
N SER A 355 17.90 39.50 -18.18
CA SER A 355 16.98 40.62 -18.41
C SER A 355 15.97 40.43 -19.55
N LEU A 356 14.77 40.99 -19.37
CA LEU A 356 13.83 41.30 -20.46
C LEU A 356 12.93 42.52 -20.13
N ALA A 357 13.05 43.52 -21.02
CA ALA A 357 12.06 44.50 -21.49
C ALA A 357 11.51 45.59 -20.53
N GLN A 358 11.81 46.84 -20.94
CA GLN A 358 11.26 48.11 -20.47
C GLN A 358 9.72 48.15 -20.52
N ALA A 359 9.11 48.70 -19.48
CA ALA A 359 7.70 49.11 -19.48
C ALA A 359 7.60 50.59 -19.06
N ASP A 360 6.84 51.31 -19.87
CA ASP A 360 6.68 52.75 -20.01
C ASP A 360 5.37 53.14 -19.31
N ASP A 361 5.42 53.91 -18.20
CA ASP A 361 4.37 54.88 -17.85
C ASP A 361 4.82 55.78 -16.69
N SER A 362 4.85 57.10 -16.93
CA SER A 362 5.52 58.11 -16.11
C SER A 362 4.53 59.17 -15.59
N THR A 363 3.92 58.93 -14.42
CA THR A 363 3.19 60.00 -13.69
C THR A 363 3.37 60.00 -12.16
N GLY A 364 4.13 59.06 -11.58
CA GLY A 364 4.45 59.04 -10.13
C GLY A 364 5.94 58.92 -9.81
N VAL A 365 6.78 58.81 -10.84
CA VAL A 365 8.22 58.57 -10.74
C VAL A 365 8.96 59.79 -10.20
N ASP A 366 8.62 60.99 -10.68
CA ASP A 366 9.35 62.22 -10.34
C ASP A 366 9.23 62.60 -8.85
N GLU A 367 8.10 62.32 -8.21
CA GLU A 367 7.84 62.68 -6.80
C GLU A 367 8.58 61.74 -5.84
N VAL A 368 8.68 60.45 -6.19
CA VAL A 368 9.47 59.47 -5.45
C VAL A 368 10.96 59.73 -5.65
N PHE A 369 11.39 60.02 -6.88
CA PHE A 369 12.79 60.35 -7.17
C PHE A 369 13.24 61.63 -6.44
N ALA A 370 12.42 62.69 -6.44
CA ALA A 370 12.72 63.93 -5.72
C ALA A 370 12.86 63.71 -4.19
N ARG A 371 12.04 62.83 -3.61
CA ARG A 371 12.10 62.48 -2.18
C ARG A 371 13.37 61.71 -1.82
N PHE A 372 13.80 60.80 -2.68
CA PHE A 372 15.05 60.05 -2.51
C PHE A 372 16.26 60.96 -2.66
N SER A 373 16.31 61.82 -3.69
CA SER A 373 17.41 62.79 -3.87
C SER A 373 17.53 63.77 -2.71
N ALA A 374 16.41 64.20 -2.09
CA ALA A 374 16.42 65.03 -0.88
C ALA A 374 17.05 64.32 0.35
N SER A 375 17.13 62.99 0.32
CA SER A 375 17.70 62.14 1.37
C SER A 375 19.18 61.78 1.09
N GLY A 376 19.76 62.29 0.00
CA GLY A 376 21.11 61.96 -0.44
C GLY A 376 21.24 60.59 -1.12
N VAL A 377 20.12 60.00 -1.58
CA VAL A 377 20.06 58.69 -2.23
C VAL A 377 19.43 58.86 -3.61
N ASP A 378 20.10 58.49 -4.68
CA ASP A 378 19.52 58.56 -6.03
C ASP A 378 19.16 57.16 -6.55
N ILE A 379 17.99 57.05 -7.18
CA ILE A 379 17.55 55.83 -7.87
C ILE A 379 18.11 55.87 -9.30
N LEU A 380 18.92 54.88 -9.65
CA LEU A 380 19.61 54.80 -10.93
C LEU A 380 18.84 53.99 -11.96
N ASP A 381 18.20 52.90 -11.53
CA ASP A 381 17.48 52.00 -12.42
C ASP A 381 16.41 51.20 -11.66
N ILE A 382 15.32 50.83 -12.35
CA ILE A 382 14.29 49.93 -11.83
C ILE A 382 13.97 48.87 -12.88
N GLU A 383 14.30 47.61 -12.58
CA GLU A 383 14.04 46.47 -13.45
C GLU A 383 12.89 45.62 -12.88
N TYR A 384 11.86 45.36 -13.68
CA TYR A 384 10.68 44.63 -13.23
C TYR A 384 10.77 43.13 -13.51
N ILE A 385 10.58 42.28 -12.49
CA ILE A 385 10.67 40.81 -12.63
C ILE A 385 9.48 40.13 -11.92
N ALA A 386 8.55 39.55 -12.70
CA ALA A 386 7.41 38.77 -12.20
C ALA A 386 6.59 39.48 -11.10
N ALA A 387 6.66 39.03 -9.84
CA ALA A 387 5.96 39.64 -8.69
C ALA A 387 6.85 40.63 -7.90
N SER A 388 8.05 40.93 -8.40
CA SER A 388 9.07 41.74 -7.74
C SER A 388 9.62 42.84 -8.67
N ALA A 389 10.38 43.79 -8.13
CA ALA A 389 11.20 44.72 -8.92
C ALA A 389 12.60 44.84 -8.31
N ILE A 390 13.63 45.08 -9.11
CA ILE A 390 14.99 45.39 -8.68
C ILE A 390 15.16 46.90 -8.77
N VAL A 391 15.58 47.55 -7.70
CA VAL A 391 15.84 48.99 -7.63
C VAL A 391 17.32 49.20 -7.36
N THR A 392 18.00 49.84 -8.30
CA THR A 392 19.42 50.20 -8.17
C THR A 392 19.54 51.61 -7.59
N LEU A 393 20.31 51.75 -6.50
CA LEU A 393 20.49 52.98 -5.73
C LEU A 393 21.97 53.44 -5.74
N THR A 394 22.22 54.73 -5.59
CA THR A 394 23.53 55.33 -5.26
C THR A 394 23.39 56.31 -4.09
N GLY A 395 24.44 56.46 -3.28
CA GLY A 395 24.43 57.33 -2.10
C GLY A 395 23.96 56.66 -0.80
N ALA A 396 23.56 55.39 -0.81
CA ALA A 396 23.15 54.65 0.40
C ALA A 396 23.45 53.14 0.38
N ASP A 397 23.54 52.60 1.61
CA ASP A 397 23.55 51.16 1.90
C ASP A 397 22.11 50.61 1.84
N PRO A 398 21.82 49.64 0.96
CA PRO A 398 20.50 49.01 0.82
C PRO A 398 19.94 48.44 2.14
N ALA A 399 20.79 48.02 3.07
CA ALA A 399 20.38 47.46 4.35
C ALA A 399 19.86 48.51 5.36
N ARG A 400 19.98 49.81 5.04
CA ARG A 400 19.62 50.92 5.93
C ARG A 400 18.47 51.79 5.42
N ILE A 401 17.79 51.36 4.35
CA ILE A 401 16.61 52.07 3.85
C ILE A 401 15.46 51.99 4.86
N LYS A 402 14.83 53.13 5.14
CA LYS A 402 13.74 53.21 6.12
C LYS A 402 12.45 52.58 5.58
N PRO A 403 11.59 52.03 6.45
CA PRO A 403 10.33 51.41 6.04
C PRO A 403 9.42 52.33 5.20
N GLU A 404 9.35 53.63 5.52
CA GLU A 404 8.56 54.61 4.76
C GLU A 404 9.07 54.85 3.33
N ASP A 405 10.39 54.72 3.12
CA ASP A 405 11.02 54.92 1.81
C ASP A 405 10.98 53.62 1.00
N ALA A 406 11.12 52.47 1.67
CA ALA A 406 10.88 51.16 1.07
C ALA A 406 9.44 50.96 0.61
N LEU A 407 8.45 51.50 1.35
CA LEU A 407 7.05 51.49 0.91
C LEU A 407 6.86 52.34 -0.35
N ALA A 408 7.45 53.54 -0.40
CA ALA A 408 7.38 54.40 -1.57
C ALA A 408 7.97 53.71 -2.82
N LEU A 409 9.06 52.96 -2.66
CA LEU A 409 9.65 52.14 -3.74
C LEU A 409 8.76 50.96 -4.13
N LEU A 410 8.11 50.29 -3.18
CA LEU A 410 7.14 49.23 -3.46
C LEU A 410 5.91 49.76 -4.20
N ASP A 411 5.41 50.93 -3.81
CA ASP A 411 4.27 51.59 -4.46
C ASP A 411 4.64 52.06 -5.87
N LEU A 412 5.85 52.57 -6.05
CA LEU A 412 6.41 52.89 -7.36
C LEU A 412 6.57 51.64 -8.24
N ALA A 413 6.94 50.49 -7.65
CA ALA A 413 7.05 49.22 -8.36
C ALA A 413 5.69 48.64 -8.81
N GLY A 414 4.57 49.22 -8.36
CA GLY A 414 3.21 48.86 -8.71
C GLY A 414 2.47 48.04 -7.63
N ALA A 415 1.18 48.33 -7.45
CA ALA A 415 0.33 47.72 -6.41
C ALA A 415 0.23 46.18 -6.50
N GLY A 416 0.48 45.60 -7.66
CA GLY A 416 0.50 44.14 -7.88
C GLY A 416 1.81 43.43 -7.50
N ARG A 417 2.84 44.15 -7.07
CA ARG A 417 4.14 43.58 -6.70
C ARG A 417 4.27 43.34 -5.20
N SER A 418 4.76 42.17 -4.84
CA SER A 418 4.89 41.69 -3.46
C SER A 418 6.25 41.97 -2.83
N SER A 419 7.30 42.27 -3.61
CA SER A 419 8.63 42.62 -3.09
C SER A 419 9.44 43.54 -4.01
N ILE A 420 10.45 44.21 -3.46
CA ILE A 420 11.52 44.90 -4.18
C ILE A 420 12.89 44.36 -3.75
N TRP A 421 13.86 44.36 -4.64
CA TRP A 421 15.25 44.03 -4.38
C TRP A 421 16.09 45.29 -4.51
N LEU A 422 16.75 45.71 -3.44
CA LEU A 422 17.59 46.90 -3.44
C LEU A 422 19.04 46.51 -3.73
N VAL A 423 19.66 47.19 -4.70
CA VAL A 423 21.05 46.97 -5.13
C VAL A 423 21.78 48.31 -5.10
N SER A 424 23.03 48.34 -4.59
CA SER A 424 23.83 49.58 -4.59
C SER A 424 24.80 49.62 -5.78
N ALA A 425 24.86 50.76 -6.46
CA ALA A 425 25.83 51.03 -7.52
C ALA A 425 27.19 51.53 -7.00
N ASP A 426 27.24 51.98 -5.74
CA ASP A 426 28.44 52.55 -5.13
C ASP A 426 29.50 51.47 -4.86
N GLN A 427 30.74 51.74 -5.25
CA GLN A 427 31.84 50.80 -5.07
C GLN A 427 32.08 50.39 -3.60
N ALA A 428 31.76 51.28 -2.65
CA ALA A 428 31.86 51.01 -1.21
C ALA A 428 30.83 49.99 -0.70
N TYR A 429 29.69 49.83 -1.41
CA TYR A 429 28.57 48.98 -1.02
C TYR A 429 28.31 47.85 -2.03
N ARG A 430 29.13 47.70 -3.08
CA ARG A 430 29.05 46.54 -4.01
C ARG A 430 29.27 45.19 -3.34
N ALA A 431 29.87 45.14 -2.16
CA ALA A 431 30.04 43.91 -1.37
C ALA A 431 28.81 43.58 -0.50
N THR A 432 27.87 44.51 -0.30
CA THR A 432 26.58 44.20 0.34
C THR A 432 25.66 43.53 -0.67
N SER A 433 25.21 42.32 -0.35
CA SER A 433 24.29 41.52 -1.17
C SER A 433 22.98 42.29 -1.45
N PRO A 434 22.29 42.03 -2.58
CA PRO A 434 20.96 42.56 -2.83
C PRO A 434 20.02 42.32 -1.65
N VAL A 435 19.30 43.36 -1.21
CA VAL A 435 18.38 43.28 -0.07
C VAL A 435 16.95 43.17 -0.59
N GLU A 436 16.30 42.02 -0.39
CA GLU A 436 14.86 41.88 -0.66
C GLU A 436 14.03 42.52 0.46
N ILE A 437 13.12 43.40 0.09
CA ILE A 437 12.10 43.97 0.98
C ILE A 437 10.72 43.56 0.48
N ARG A 438 9.94 42.87 1.32
CA ARG A 438 8.58 42.43 0.98
C ARG A 438 7.53 43.41 1.48
N ARG A 439 6.49 43.64 0.69
CA ARG A 439 5.35 44.51 1.05
C ARG A 439 4.71 44.11 2.38
N GLN A 440 4.61 42.80 2.63
CA GLN A 440 4.11 42.26 3.90
C GLN A 440 4.99 42.64 5.10
N GLN A 441 6.32 42.63 4.95
CA GLN A 441 7.26 43.00 6.02
C GLN A 441 7.20 44.50 6.34
N VAL A 442 7.06 45.34 5.31
CA VAL A 442 6.90 46.80 5.48
C VAL A 442 5.56 47.13 6.14
N ALA A 443 4.48 46.44 5.75
CA ALA A 443 3.17 46.58 6.38
C ALA A 443 3.19 46.13 7.86
N GLN A 444 3.95 45.07 8.20
CA GLN A 444 4.15 44.62 9.58
C GLN A 444 4.93 45.66 10.40
N ALA A 445 6.00 46.24 9.86
CA ALA A 445 6.79 47.28 10.54
C ALA A 445 5.94 48.54 10.83
N GLN A 446 5.15 49.01 9.86
CA GLN A 446 4.24 50.15 10.06
C GLN A 446 3.10 49.85 11.04
N SER A 447 2.61 48.61 11.07
CA SER A 447 1.59 48.19 12.04
C SER A 447 2.16 48.20 13.46
N ALA A 448 3.44 47.79 13.63
CA ALA A 448 4.14 47.87 14.89
C ALA A 448 4.30 49.33 15.35
N ASP A 449 4.77 50.24 14.51
CA ASP A 449 4.96 51.65 14.89
C ASP A 449 3.65 52.35 15.29
N ARG A 450 2.57 52.11 14.54
CA ARG A 450 1.23 52.63 14.89
C ARG A 450 0.71 52.03 16.19
N LEU A 451 0.96 50.74 16.42
CA LEU A 451 0.61 50.05 17.66
C LEU A 451 1.36 50.65 18.86
N PHE A 452 2.68 50.82 18.77
CA PHE A 452 3.48 51.39 19.85
C PHE A 452 3.01 52.81 20.21
N ALA A 453 2.67 53.63 19.20
CA ALA A 453 2.10 54.96 19.43
C ALA A 453 0.72 54.90 20.11
N ALA A 454 -0.18 54.06 19.61
CA ALA A 454 -1.54 53.91 20.14
C ALA A 454 -1.57 53.38 21.58
N VAL A 455 -0.70 52.43 21.92
CA VAL A 455 -0.62 51.88 23.28
C VAL A 455 0.03 52.88 24.25
N ALA A 456 0.98 53.70 23.77
CA ALA A 456 1.56 54.78 24.56
C ALA A 456 0.54 55.88 24.92
N GLU A 457 -0.41 56.18 24.01
CA GLU A 457 -1.53 57.11 24.29
C GLU A 457 -2.45 56.62 25.42
N MET A 458 -2.48 55.31 25.67
CA MET A 458 -3.26 54.69 26.75
C MET A 458 -2.51 54.65 28.10
N GLY A 459 -1.31 55.25 28.17
CA GLY A 459 -0.48 55.24 29.38
C GLY A 459 0.11 53.85 29.71
N LEU A 460 0.20 52.97 28.71
CA LEU A 460 0.74 51.62 28.81
C LEU A 460 2.06 51.53 28.05
N ALA A 461 3.00 50.72 28.57
CA ALA A 461 4.25 50.41 27.87
C ALA A 461 4.17 48.99 27.30
N ILE A 462 4.50 48.82 26.03
CA ILE A 462 4.64 47.48 25.43
C ILE A 462 5.99 46.91 25.83
N ASP A 463 5.99 45.78 26.52
CA ASP A 463 7.19 45.02 26.90
C ASP A 463 7.58 44.00 25.80
N ALA A 464 6.60 43.41 25.12
CA ALA A 464 6.81 42.48 24.02
C ALA A 464 5.63 42.50 23.05
N PHE A 465 5.90 42.28 21.76
CA PHE A 465 4.88 42.20 20.72
C PHE A 465 5.28 41.18 19.65
N ASP A 466 4.39 40.25 19.34
CA ASP A 466 4.61 39.23 18.30
C ASP A 466 3.33 38.99 17.48
N ILE A 467 3.49 38.65 16.20
CA ILE A 467 2.41 38.28 15.29
C ILE A 467 2.76 36.96 14.60
N THR A 468 1.98 35.91 14.85
CA THR A 468 2.07 34.63 14.13
C THR A 468 0.72 34.24 13.53
N GLY A 469 0.67 34.20 12.20
CA GLY A 469 -0.55 33.90 11.45
C GLY A 469 -1.60 34.99 11.61
N GLU A 470 -2.79 34.60 12.05
CA GLU A 470 -3.90 35.52 12.35
C GLU A 470 -3.94 35.98 13.81
N ARG A 471 -2.95 35.60 14.62
CA ARG A 471 -2.89 35.92 16.05
C ARG A 471 -1.76 36.90 16.34
N ALA A 472 -2.00 37.78 17.30
CA ALA A 472 -0.96 38.63 17.86
C ALA A 472 -0.92 38.54 19.39
N TRP A 473 0.27 38.62 19.96
CA TRP A 473 0.52 38.67 21.40
C TRP A 473 1.09 40.02 21.74
N VAL A 474 0.49 40.69 22.71
CA VAL A 474 0.91 42.01 23.14
C VAL A 474 1.06 41.97 24.65
N THR A 475 2.29 42.12 25.11
CA THR A 475 2.63 42.21 26.51
C THR A 475 2.72 43.67 26.91
N VAL A 476 1.90 44.10 27.86
CA VAL A 476 1.85 45.47 28.35
C VAL A 476 2.16 45.55 29.83
N ARG A 477 2.93 46.56 30.21
CA ARG A 477 3.20 46.92 31.59
C ARG A 477 2.40 48.16 31.95
N SER A 478 1.71 48.09 33.10
CA SER A 478 0.90 49.18 33.62
C SER A 478 1.36 49.59 35.00
N SER A 479 1.28 50.89 35.29
CA SER A 479 1.48 51.43 36.64
C SER A 479 0.28 51.23 37.57
N TYR A 480 -0.83 50.69 37.05
CA TYR A 480 -2.07 50.40 37.77
C TYR A 480 -2.60 49.00 37.41
N ALA A 481 -3.41 48.40 38.29
CA ALA A 481 -4.07 47.13 37.99
C ALA A 481 -5.05 47.32 36.83
N ILE A 482 -4.89 46.55 35.75
CA ILE A 482 -5.79 46.57 34.60
C ILE A 482 -6.94 45.60 34.89
N GLU A 483 -8.17 46.10 34.96
CA GLU A 483 -9.36 45.24 35.07
C GLU A 483 -9.71 44.62 33.71
N THR A 484 -10.40 43.48 33.71
CA THR A 484 -10.78 42.74 32.49
C THR A 484 -11.50 43.60 31.43
N GLN A 485 -12.31 44.58 31.83
CA GLN A 485 -12.98 45.51 30.93
C GLN A 485 -11.99 46.49 30.25
N GLN A 486 -10.97 46.94 30.98
CA GLN A 486 -9.92 47.81 30.46
C GLN A 486 -8.98 47.03 29.54
N ALA A 487 -8.59 45.81 29.91
CA ALA A 487 -7.80 44.94 29.06
C ALA A 487 -8.51 44.59 27.74
N ARG A 488 -9.84 44.38 27.77
CA ARG A 488 -10.65 44.24 26.55
C ARG A 488 -10.56 45.50 25.68
N HIS A 489 -10.71 46.67 26.27
CA HIS A 489 -10.63 47.94 25.54
C HIS A 489 -9.25 48.13 24.89
N VAL A 490 -8.17 47.83 25.63
CA VAL A 490 -6.79 47.88 25.11
C VAL A 490 -6.60 46.89 23.97
N ALA A 491 -6.96 45.62 24.14
CA ALA A 491 -6.81 44.61 23.09
C ALA A 491 -7.61 44.95 21.81
N GLN A 492 -8.81 45.50 21.96
CA GLN A 492 -9.63 45.93 20.83
C GLN A 492 -9.07 47.17 20.14
N HIS A 493 -8.45 48.08 20.89
CA HIS A 493 -7.72 49.21 20.35
C HIS A 493 -6.44 48.78 19.63
N VAL A 494 -5.71 47.80 20.17
CA VAL A 494 -4.56 47.18 19.52
C VAL A 494 -4.98 46.56 18.18
N LEU A 495 -6.07 45.79 18.14
CA LEU A 495 -6.60 45.21 16.90
C LEU A 495 -6.92 46.25 15.81
N THR A 496 -7.31 47.46 16.18
CA THR A 496 -7.58 48.54 15.20
C THR A 496 -6.32 49.07 14.51
N HIS A 497 -5.15 48.86 15.12
CA HIS A 497 -3.85 49.30 14.61
C HIS A 497 -3.05 48.16 13.95
N LEU A 498 -3.53 46.91 14.07
CA LEU A 498 -2.94 45.73 13.43
C LEU A 498 -3.55 45.43 12.06
N ALA A 499 -2.72 44.86 11.19
CA ALA A 499 -3.11 44.46 9.83
C ALA A 499 -4.43 43.66 9.81
N PRO A 500 -5.30 43.84 8.80
CA PRO A 500 -6.64 43.21 8.74
C PRO A 500 -6.68 41.69 8.92
N MET A 501 -5.57 41.02 8.60
CA MET A 501 -5.37 39.57 8.73
C MET A 501 -5.27 39.07 10.18
N VAL A 502 -5.04 39.94 11.17
CA VAL A 502 -4.96 39.55 12.58
C VAL A 502 -6.38 39.49 13.15
N SER A 503 -6.92 38.28 13.30
CA SER A 503 -8.28 38.02 13.78
C SER A 503 -8.36 37.92 15.31
N GLU A 504 -7.23 37.77 16.01
CA GLU A 504 -7.15 37.60 17.47
C GLU A 504 -5.93 38.33 18.08
N VAL A 505 -6.11 39.01 19.22
CA VAL A 505 -5.04 39.56 20.05
C VAL A 505 -5.12 39.01 21.46
N THR A 506 -4.02 38.43 21.94
CA THR A 506 -3.83 38.06 23.34
C THR A 506 -3.05 39.17 24.04
N LEU A 507 -3.71 39.86 24.97
CA LEU A 507 -3.09 40.84 25.85
C LEU A 507 -2.56 40.14 27.11
N ILE A 508 -1.30 40.39 27.45
CA ILE A 508 -0.68 39.97 28.71
C ILE A 508 -0.37 41.22 29.51
N ALA A 509 -1.11 41.44 30.59
CA ALA A 509 -0.96 42.62 31.44
C ALA A 509 -0.19 42.28 32.73
N TYR A 510 0.85 43.06 33.04
CA TYR A 510 1.53 43.04 34.34
C TYR A 510 1.07 44.23 35.19
N GLY A 511 0.45 43.94 36.34
CA GLY A 511 0.10 44.95 37.36
C GLY A 511 1.22 45.18 38.40
N PRO A 512 1.09 46.19 39.28
CA PRO A 512 2.13 46.60 40.25
C PRO A 512 2.49 45.57 41.34
N ALA A 513 1.87 44.39 41.35
CA ALA A 513 2.16 43.27 42.24
C ALA A 513 2.47 41.97 41.48
N ASP A 514 2.94 42.07 40.23
CA ASP A 514 3.20 40.94 39.32
C ASP A 514 1.99 40.02 39.06
N ALA A 515 0.77 40.49 39.32
CA ALA A 515 -0.45 39.79 38.93
C ALA A 515 -0.59 39.79 37.41
N GLN A 516 -0.61 38.58 36.82
CA GLN A 516 -0.71 38.37 35.38
C GLN A 516 -2.17 38.13 34.99
N GLU A 517 -2.77 39.05 34.23
CA GLU A 517 -4.03 38.80 33.53
C GLU A 517 -3.75 38.56 32.04
N THR A 518 -4.18 37.41 31.53
CA THR A 518 -4.12 37.07 30.11
C THR A 518 -5.52 37.08 29.52
N ILE A 519 -5.76 37.95 28.54
CA ILE A 519 -7.08 38.11 27.93
C ILE A 519 -6.92 38.04 26.41
N ALA A 520 -7.52 37.01 25.81
CA ALA A 520 -7.60 36.86 24.36
C ALA A 520 -8.90 37.50 23.85
N VAL A 521 -8.75 38.46 22.93
CA VAL A 521 -9.83 39.23 22.33
C VAL A 521 -9.81 39.02 20.83
N MET A 522 -10.94 38.58 20.29
CA MET A 522 -11.15 38.44 18.86
C MET A 522 -11.50 39.80 18.23
N ARG A 523 -11.26 39.95 16.93
CA ARG A 523 -11.60 41.17 16.16
C ARG A 523 -13.09 41.46 16.14
N ASP A 524 -13.94 40.46 16.33
CA ASP A 524 -15.40 40.62 16.49
C ASP A 524 -15.83 41.09 17.90
N GLY A 525 -14.87 41.30 18.81
CA GLY A 525 -15.10 41.75 20.19
C GLY A 525 -15.40 40.62 21.18
N SER A 526 -15.48 39.37 20.74
CA SER A 526 -15.63 38.22 21.63
C SER A 526 -14.36 38.00 22.47
N VAL A 527 -14.53 37.56 23.72
CA VAL A 527 -13.42 37.30 24.66
C VAL A 527 -13.40 35.82 25.00
N ALA A 528 -12.27 35.17 24.76
CA ALA A 528 -12.00 33.83 25.27
C ALA A 528 -11.44 33.95 26.69
N GLN A 529 -12.29 33.81 27.71
CA GLN A 529 -11.79 33.74 29.09
C GLN A 529 -11.06 32.41 29.33
N ASN A 530 -9.86 32.50 29.89
CA ASN A 530 -9.05 31.38 30.41
C ASN A 530 -8.68 30.26 29.42
N LYS A 531 -7.98 30.62 28.34
CA LYS A 531 -6.92 29.77 27.77
C LYS A 531 -5.76 30.66 27.36
N ALA A 532 -4.93 31.05 28.32
CA ALA A 532 -3.57 31.45 27.97
C ALA A 532 -2.95 30.25 27.24
N GLY A 533 -2.82 30.33 25.92
CA GLY A 533 -1.89 29.47 25.20
C GLY A 533 -0.50 29.64 25.83
N PRO A 534 0.39 28.65 25.72
CA PRO A 534 1.76 28.82 26.21
C PRO A 534 2.36 30.10 25.65
N LEU A 535 3.08 30.85 26.50
CA LEU A 535 3.91 31.97 26.07
C LEU A 535 4.79 31.52 24.89
N PRO A 536 4.99 32.37 23.86
CA PRO A 536 5.93 32.04 22.80
C PRO A 536 7.31 31.71 23.41
N ASP A 537 7.96 30.68 22.88
CA ASP A 537 9.26 30.25 23.36
C ASP A 537 10.26 31.42 23.25
N THR A 538 11.07 31.65 24.28
CA THR A 538 12.19 32.58 24.16
C THR A 538 13.13 32.11 23.04
N PRO A 539 13.89 33.00 22.38
CA PRO A 539 14.87 32.59 21.37
C PRO A 539 15.85 31.53 21.88
N GLU A 540 16.25 31.59 23.17
CA GLU A 540 17.10 30.57 23.78
C GLU A 540 16.39 29.21 23.92
N LEU A 541 15.13 29.21 24.40
CA LEU A 541 14.33 27.99 24.52
C LEU A 541 14.05 27.37 23.15
N LEU A 542 13.75 28.19 22.13
CA LEU A 542 13.56 27.73 20.76
C LEU A 542 14.83 27.10 20.19
N ALA A 543 16.00 27.74 20.40
CA ALA A 543 17.29 27.17 20.00
C ALA A 543 17.56 25.83 20.70
N ARG A 544 17.24 25.72 22.00
CA ARG A 544 17.40 24.47 22.74
C ARG A 544 16.45 23.38 22.26
N LYS A 545 15.17 23.71 22.01
CA LYS A 545 14.21 22.79 21.40
C LYS A 545 14.67 22.32 20.02
N GLN A 546 15.25 23.20 19.21
CA GLN A 546 15.85 22.85 17.92
C GLN A 546 17.02 21.88 18.07
N GLN A 547 17.89 22.05 19.07
CA GLN A 547 18.97 21.10 19.37
C GLN A 547 18.43 19.71 19.72
N VAL A 548 17.43 19.63 20.61
CA VAL A 548 16.79 18.36 20.99
C VAL A 548 16.11 17.70 19.78
N ALA A 549 15.36 18.47 18.98
CA ALA A 549 14.73 17.97 17.77
C ALA A 549 15.76 17.42 16.78
N THR A 550 16.88 18.12 16.57
CA THR A 550 17.98 17.70 15.69
C THR A 550 18.61 16.40 16.18
N ALA A 551 18.87 16.26 17.48
CA ALA A 551 19.41 15.03 18.07
C ALA A 551 18.46 13.83 17.85
N ILE A 552 17.14 14.03 18.01
CA ILE A 552 16.14 13.00 17.73
C ILE A 552 16.13 12.65 16.23
N PHE A 553 16.16 13.66 15.34
CA PHE A 553 16.20 13.43 13.89
C PHE A 553 17.41 12.57 13.48
N ASP A 554 18.59 12.92 13.98
CA ASP A 554 19.83 12.20 13.69
C ASP A 554 19.81 10.78 14.25
N ALA A 555 19.37 10.62 15.51
CA ALA A 555 19.27 9.31 16.15
C ALA A 555 18.25 8.38 15.48
N LEU A 556 17.15 8.94 14.94
CA LEU A 556 16.19 8.20 14.13
C LEU A 556 16.76 7.82 12.76
N ALA A 557 17.48 8.74 12.10
CA ALA A 557 18.11 8.52 10.81
C ALA A 557 19.18 7.42 10.87
N GLU A 558 19.98 7.38 11.94
CA GLU A 558 21.02 6.37 12.19
C GLU A 558 20.47 4.94 12.13
N VAL A 559 19.27 4.73 12.69
CA VAL A 559 18.59 3.43 12.69
C VAL A 559 17.64 3.25 11.50
N GLY A 560 17.64 4.17 10.53
CA GLY A 560 16.91 4.06 9.27
C GLY A 560 15.47 4.55 9.26
N PHE A 561 15.02 5.24 10.32
CA PHE A 561 13.78 6.01 10.30
C PHE A 561 13.99 7.38 9.65
N GLY A 562 12.90 8.07 9.33
CA GLY A 562 12.95 9.46 8.87
C GLY A 562 11.78 10.21 9.49
N ALA A 563 12.07 11.32 10.15
CA ALA A 563 11.08 12.19 10.77
C ALA A 563 11.09 13.57 10.10
N GLU A 564 9.89 14.08 9.82
CA GLU A 564 9.68 15.33 9.09
C GLU A 564 9.69 16.54 10.03
N SER A 565 9.13 16.38 11.21
CA SER A 565 8.99 17.45 12.20
C SER A 565 8.75 16.90 13.60
N ILE A 566 9.08 17.70 14.61
CA ILE A 566 8.81 17.41 16.02
C ILE A 566 8.18 18.65 16.66
N ALA A 567 7.03 18.49 17.30
CA ALA A 567 6.47 19.50 18.18
C ALA A 567 6.86 19.20 19.62
N LEU A 568 7.42 20.19 20.31
CA LEU A 568 7.82 20.09 21.72
C LEU A 568 7.00 21.09 22.53
N GLU A 569 5.99 20.57 23.22
CA GLU A 569 5.15 21.31 24.16
C GLU A 569 5.59 21.00 25.61
N ARG A 570 5.03 21.70 26.61
CA ARG A 570 5.51 21.65 28.00
C ARG A 570 5.73 20.23 28.57
N ARG A 571 4.82 19.30 28.30
CA ARG A 571 4.89 17.90 28.79
C ARG A 571 4.74 16.86 27.67
N GLU A 572 4.62 17.29 26.42
CA GLU A 572 4.30 16.42 25.29
C GLU A 572 5.27 16.64 24.14
N ALA A 573 5.74 15.54 23.54
CA ALA A 573 6.47 15.55 22.30
C ALA A 573 5.66 14.81 21.23
N THR A 574 5.33 15.49 20.13
CA THR A 574 4.71 14.86 18.95
C THR A 574 5.73 14.73 17.82
N ILE A 575 5.97 13.50 17.36
CA ILE A 575 6.99 13.16 16.37
C ILE A 575 6.29 12.68 15.09
N TYR A 576 6.51 13.40 13.99
CA TYR A 576 5.94 13.06 12.68
C TYR A 576 6.96 12.27 11.86
N VAL A 577 6.66 11.00 11.62
CA VAL A 577 7.61 10.02 11.04
C VAL A 577 7.17 9.64 9.64
N SER A 578 7.97 9.95 8.63
CA SER A 578 7.66 9.71 7.22
C SER A 578 8.31 8.46 6.61
N LYS A 579 9.36 7.93 7.25
CA LYS A 579 10.03 6.71 6.79
C LYS A 579 10.09 5.69 7.92
N LEU A 580 9.41 4.57 7.69
CA LEU A 580 9.38 3.42 8.58
C LEU A 580 10.34 2.33 8.10
N ARG A 581 10.91 1.58 9.06
CA ARG A 581 11.88 0.51 8.77
C ARG A 581 11.26 -0.88 8.87
N TYR A 582 10.40 -1.10 9.86
CA TYR A 582 9.84 -2.40 10.18
C TYR A 582 8.44 -2.55 9.59
N ARG A 583 8.02 -3.78 9.32
CA ARG A 583 6.68 -4.08 8.80
C ARG A 583 5.62 -3.90 9.89
N GLN A 584 5.85 -4.45 11.08
CA GLN A 584 4.92 -4.30 12.21
C GLN A 584 4.98 -2.88 12.78
N SER A 585 3.81 -2.26 13.01
CA SER A 585 3.71 -0.92 13.58
C SER A 585 4.35 -0.83 14.98
N HIS A 586 4.12 -1.82 15.85
CA HIS A 586 4.65 -1.82 17.23
C HIS A 586 6.18 -1.76 17.31
N GLU A 587 6.90 -2.48 16.43
CA GLU A 587 8.36 -2.40 16.35
C GLU A 587 8.82 -0.99 15.99
N ASN A 588 8.14 -0.34 15.04
CA ASN A 588 8.46 1.04 14.69
C ASN A 588 8.18 1.97 15.89
N ILE A 589 6.97 1.90 16.48
CA ILE A 589 6.52 2.76 17.58
C ILE A 589 7.48 2.66 18.77
N MET A 590 7.78 1.45 19.25
CA MET A 590 8.60 1.27 20.44
C MET A 590 10.05 1.69 20.25
N ARG A 591 10.61 1.49 19.05
CA ARG A 591 11.98 1.93 18.77
C ARG A 591 12.06 3.45 18.68
N ILE A 592 11.09 4.08 18.02
CA ILE A 592 10.98 5.54 17.93
C ILE A 592 10.78 6.13 19.32
N ALA A 593 9.87 5.58 20.12
CA ALA A 593 9.57 6.06 21.48
C ALA A 593 10.80 5.96 22.40
N ARG A 594 11.56 4.86 22.35
CA ARG A 594 12.80 4.72 23.13
C ARG A 594 13.89 5.69 22.71
N ILE A 595 14.08 5.88 21.39
CA ILE A 595 15.04 6.86 20.87
C ILE A 595 14.67 8.26 21.33
N ALA A 596 13.39 8.63 21.18
CA ALA A 596 12.89 9.91 21.66
C ALA A 596 13.04 10.07 23.17
N ALA A 597 12.69 9.04 23.96
CA ALA A 597 12.80 9.09 25.42
C ALA A 597 14.22 9.32 25.93
N ASN A 598 15.27 8.96 25.19
CA ASN A 598 16.65 9.23 25.58
C ASN A 598 17.06 10.69 25.36
N GLU A 599 16.53 11.33 24.33
CA GLU A 599 16.89 12.72 23.96
C GLU A 599 15.96 13.76 24.59
N LEU A 600 14.71 13.38 24.91
CA LEU A 600 13.70 14.29 25.45
C LEU A 600 14.03 14.73 26.89
N PRO A 601 13.90 16.02 27.24
CA PRO A 601 14.15 16.51 28.60
C PRO A 601 13.15 15.96 29.63
N ALA A 602 13.52 15.96 30.91
CA ALA A 602 12.76 15.31 31.98
C ALA A 602 11.31 15.80 32.17
N ASP A 603 10.98 17.01 31.72
CA ASP A 603 9.62 17.57 31.80
C ASP A 603 8.64 16.94 30.80
N ILE A 604 9.15 16.31 29.73
CA ILE A 604 8.32 15.64 28.73
C ILE A 604 7.92 14.27 29.26
N GLU A 605 6.62 14.08 29.40
CA GLU A 605 6.01 12.87 29.98
C GLU A 605 5.19 12.08 28.97
N ASN A 606 4.73 12.69 27.87
CA ASN A 606 3.98 12.02 26.83
C ASN A 606 4.74 12.07 25.50
N ILE A 607 4.79 10.94 24.80
CA ILE A 607 5.40 10.80 23.48
C ILE A 607 4.28 10.36 22.52
N THR A 608 3.95 11.23 21.59
CA THR A 608 2.98 10.98 20.52
C THR A 608 3.73 10.75 19.22
N ILE A 609 3.48 9.62 18.55
CA ILE A 609 4.09 9.26 17.27
C ILE A 609 3.00 9.29 16.21
N VAL A 610 3.26 10.02 15.11
CA VAL A 610 2.34 10.16 13.98
C VAL A 610 3.01 9.64 12.73
N PHE A 611 2.43 8.63 12.09
CA PHE A 611 2.92 8.14 10.81
C PHE A 611 2.46 9.06 9.68
N VAL A 612 3.39 9.55 8.87
CA VAL A 612 3.11 10.45 7.75
C VAL A 612 3.51 9.78 6.44
N ILE A 613 2.57 9.12 5.78
CA ILE A 613 2.84 8.39 4.53
C ILE A 613 2.39 9.25 3.35
N GLU A 614 3.29 9.55 2.42
CA GLU A 614 2.99 10.44 1.28
C GLU A 614 2.42 11.81 1.72
N ASN A 615 2.91 12.35 2.85
CA ASN A 615 2.41 13.56 3.52
C ASN A 615 0.99 13.45 4.13
N VAL A 616 0.37 12.28 4.10
CA VAL A 616 -0.88 12.02 4.79
C VAL A 616 -0.59 11.53 6.20
N ALA A 617 -1.04 12.29 7.19
CA ALA A 617 -0.97 11.87 8.59
C ALA A 617 -1.99 10.74 8.83
N GLY A 618 -1.49 9.58 9.25
CA GLY A 618 -2.26 8.39 9.60
C GLY A 618 -2.65 8.39 11.07
N ASP A 619 -2.48 7.25 11.74
CA ASP A 619 -2.82 7.13 13.15
C ASP A 619 -1.77 7.81 14.03
N ARG A 620 -2.24 8.38 15.13
CA ARG A 620 -1.49 8.97 16.21
C ARG A 620 -1.46 7.98 17.36
N VAL A 621 -0.28 7.63 17.83
CA VAL A 621 -0.10 6.75 18.99
C VAL A 621 0.57 7.53 20.10
N SER A 622 -0.16 7.77 21.18
CA SER A 622 0.29 8.51 22.36
C SER A 622 0.65 7.53 23.48
N LEU A 623 1.86 7.69 24.01
CA LEU A 623 2.44 6.83 25.03
C LEU A 623 2.88 7.67 26.23
N ALA A 624 2.59 7.20 27.44
CA ALA A 624 3.26 7.71 28.62
C ALA A 624 4.74 7.31 28.55
N ARG A 625 5.66 8.29 28.62
CA ARG A 625 7.10 8.06 28.60
C ARG A 625 7.53 7.11 29.71
N LYS A 626 6.93 7.23 30.89
CA LYS A 626 7.19 6.33 32.02
C LYS A 626 6.95 4.86 31.62
N ASP A 627 5.86 4.57 30.91
CA ASP A 627 5.52 3.21 30.50
C ASP A 627 6.50 2.69 29.43
N VAL A 628 6.98 3.57 28.53
CA VAL A 628 8.05 3.23 27.57
C VAL A 628 9.34 2.85 28.30
N GLU A 629 9.71 3.62 29.34
CA GLU A 629 10.89 3.40 30.17
C GLU A 629 10.76 2.10 31.00
N GLU A 630 9.62 1.86 31.64
CA GLU A 630 9.35 0.67 32.45
C GLU A 630 9.21 -0.59 31.60
N PHE A 631 8.61 -0.50 30.41
CA PHE A 631 8.56 -1.60 29.44
C PHE A 631 9.96 -1.98 28.95
N ALA A 632 10.87 -1.02 28.76
CA ALA A 632 12.24 -1.30 28.32
C ALA A 632 13.03 -2.14 29.32
N VAL A 633 12.68 -2.10 30.60
CA VAL A 633 13.30 -2.89 31.69
C VAL A 633 12.43 -4.05 32.19
N GLY A 634 11.34 -4.37 31.49
CA GLY A 634 10.47 -5.51 31.78
C GLY A 634 9.59 -5.35 33.02
N ARG A 635 9.31 -4.11 33.47
CA ARG A 635 8.40 -3.84 34.60
C ARG A 635 6.94 -3.71 34.18
N VAL A 636 6.69 -3.25 32.95
CA VAL A 636 5.36 -3.18 32.32
C VAL A 636 5.29 -4.22 31.21
N GLY A 637 4.19 -4.96 31.15
CA GLY A 637 3.93 -5.94 30.09
C GLY A 637 3.30 -5.30 28.84
N THR A 638 3.33 -5.99 27.70
CA THR A 638 2.76 -5.48 26.44
C THR A 638 1.29 -5.07 26.57
N ALA A 639 0.46 -5.90 27.23
CA ALA A 639 -0.97 -5.62 27.38
C ALA A 639 -1.26 -4.35 28.20
N GLU A 640 -0.45 -4.09 29.23
CA GLU A 640 -0.58 -2.88 30.06
C GLU A 640 -0.11 -1.64 29.29
N LEU A 641 1.00 -1.73 28.56
CA LEU A 641 1.49 -0.65 27.70
C LEU A 641 0.45 -0.25 26.64
N VAL A 642 -0.16 -1.24 25.98
CA VAL A 642 -1.22 -1.00 24.98
C VAL A 642 -2.47 -0.42 25.64
N ALA A 643 -2.89 -0.93 26.80
CA ALA A 643 -4.04 -0.42 27.52
C ALA A 643 -3.87 1.03 28.00
N ASN A 644 -2.64 1.45 28.30
CA ASN A 644 -2.30 2.82 28.71
C ASN A 644 -2.02 3.77 27.53
N SER A 645 -2.00 3.24 26.30
CA SER A 645 -1.74 4.04 25.10
C SER A 645 -3.02 4.61 24.49
N GLY A 646 -2.93 5.81 23.92
CA GLY A 646 -3.99 6.40 23.11
C GLY A 646 -3.73 6.12 21.62
N VAL A 647 -4.75 5.67 20.88
CA VAL A 647 -4.70 5.57 19.41
C VAL A 647 -5.85 6.36 18.83
N GLU A 648 -5.52 7.37 18.04
CA GLU A 648 -6.50 8.25 17.40
C GLU A 648 -6.13 8.51 15.94
N ARG A 649 -7.12 8.76 15.08
CA ARG A 649 -6.84 9.21 13.70
C ARG A 649 -6.34 10.65 13.68
N SER A 650 -5.31 10.93 12.87
CA SER A 650 -4.90 12.32 12.65
C SER A 650 -5.99 13.12 11.92
N ARG A 651 -6.16 14.38 12.35
CA ARG A 651 -7.04 15.36 11.68
C ARG A 651 -6.40 15.89 10.40
N ALA A 652 -7.23 16.43 9.53
CA ALA A 652 -6.80 17.07 8.27
C ALA A 652 -5.87 18.25 8.52
N VAL A 653 -6.29 19.14 9.40
CA VAL A 653 -5.46 20.23 9.92
C VAL A 653 -5.02 19.85 11.31
N ASP A 654 -3.70 19.70 11.46
CA ASP A 654 -3.08 19.49 12.76
C ASP A 654 -2.38 20.80 13.19
N PRO A 655 -2.98 21.58 14.10
CA PRO A 655 -2.38 22.82 14.59
C PRO A 655 -1.00 22.61 15.22
N ILE A 656 -0.77 21.43 15.82
CA ILE A 656 0.51 21.09 16.46
C ILE A 656 1.61 20.97 15.41
N ARG A 657 1.28 20.49 14.20
CA ARG A 657 2.22 20.38 13.08
C ARG A 657 2.63 21.74 12.52
N ILE A 658 1.79 22.77 12.68
CA ILE A 658 2.08 24.14 12.21
C ILE A 658 3.24 24.76 13.01
N THR A 659 3.25 24.53 14.32
CA THR A 659 4.29 25.02 15.24
C THR A 659 5.43 24.02 15.44
N ALA A 660 5.42 22.89 14.73
CA ALA A 660 6.45 21.86 14.86
C ALA A 660 7.78 22.33 14.25
N LEU A 661 8.87 21.99 14.93
CA LEU A 661 10.23 22.18 14.44
C LEU A 661 10.45 21.27 13.25
N LYS A 662 10.74 21.87 12.10
CA LYS A 662 10.91 21.15 10.84
C LYS A 662 12.32 20.57 10.75
N ASN A 663 12.40 19.39 10.17
CA ASN A 663 13.66 18.84 9.73
C ASN A 663 13.96 19.35 8.32
N ASP A 664 14.92 20.27 8.19
CA ASP A 664 15.32 20.87 6.92
C ASP A 664 15.88 19.84 5.92
N GLN A 665 16.24 18.65 6.37
CA GLN A 665 16.70 17.55 5.51
C GLN A 665 15.54 16.73 4.90
N THR A 666 14.28 17.06 5.22
CA THR A 666 13.11 16.28 4.77
C THR A 666 12.77 16.51 3.31
N TYR A 667 12.90 17.74 2.83
CA TYR A 667 12.57 18.13 1.46
C TYR A 667 13.63 19.08 0.89
N PRO A 668 14.06 18.91 -0.37
CA PRO A 668 13.68 17.81 -1.24
C PRO A 668 14.32 16.48 -0.79
N ASN A 669 13.55 15.40 -0.75
CA ASN A 669 14.10 14.06 -0.52
C ASN A 669 14.28 13.31 -1.83
N PHE A 670 15.52 12.91 -2.11
CA PHE A 670 15.84 12.07 -3.26
C PHE A 670 16.09 10.63 -2.81
N GLN A 671 15.38 9.68 -3.42
CA GLN A 671 15.56 8.26 -3.18
C GLN A 671 15.69 7.55 -4.51
N TYR A 672 16.70 6.68 -4.63
CA TYR A 672 16.84 5.83 -5.81
C TYR A 672 17.28 4.43 -5.41
N PHE A 673 16.98 3.45 -6.25
CA PHE A 673 17.51 2.11 -6.13
C PHE A 673 17.57 1.43 -7.49
N ILE A 674 18.52 0.51 -7.62
CA ILE A 674 18.71 -0.34 -8.80
C ILE A 674 18.37 -1.77 -8.38
N ARG A 675 17.57 -2.47 -9.17
CA ARG A 675 17.23 -3.88 -8.92
C ARG A 675 17.12 -4.68 -10.21
N PRO A 676 17.42 -6.00 -10.18
CA PRO A 676 16.94 -6.89 -11.23
C PRO A 676 15.39 -6.90 -11.19
N LYS A 677 14.77 -6.88 -12.37
CA LYS A 677 13.32 -6.95 -12.57
C LYS A 677 13.04 -8.05 -13.59
N LEU A 678 12.34 -9.09 -13.15
CA LEU A 678 11.84 -10.14 -14.01
C LEU A 678 10.48 -9.72 -14.57
N ARG A 679 10.36 -9.61 -15.89
CA ARG A 679 9.07 -9.52 -16.60
C ARG A 679 8.77 -10.91 -17.10
N GLN A 680 7.58 -11.44 -16.83
CA GLN A 680 7.22 -12.80 -17.23
C GLN A 680 5.84 -12.84 -17.85
N HIS A 681 5.66 -13.78 -18.77
CA HIS A 681 4.37 -14.18 -19.31
C HIS A 681 4.25 -15.70 -19.14
N LEU A 682 3.19 -16.13 -18.47
CA LEU A 682 2.94 -17.53 -18.15
C LEU A 682 1.73 -18.05 -18.92
N GLY A 683 1.86 -19.26 -19.48
CA GLY A 683 0.75 -20.00 -20.07
C GLY A 683 0.29 -19.46 -21.43
N SER A 684 1.25 -19.09 -22.30
CA SER A 684 0.99 -18.78 -23.71
C SER A 684 1.04 -20.04 -24.58
N VAL A 685 0.45 -19.99 -25.77
CA VAL A 685 0.57 -21.06 -26.76
C VAL A 685 2.00 -21.20 -27.27
N ASP A 686 2.75 -20.10 -27.27
CA ASP A 686 4.15 -20.00 -27.72
C ASP A 686 5.16 -20.58 -26.71
N GLY A 687 4.75 -20.81 -25.46
CA GLY A 687 5.62 -21.30 -24.40
C GLY A 687 5.01 -21.16 -23.00
N LEU A 688 5.38 -22.09 -22.11
CA LEU A 688 4.88 -22.14 -20.73
C LEU A 688 5.36 -20.94 -19.91
N VAL A 689 6.65 -20.58 -20.04
CA VAL A 689 7.27 -19.45 -19.35
C VAL A 689 8.12 -18.68 -20.35
N LEU A 690 7.68 -17.48 -20.69
CA LEU A 690 8.50 -16.49 -21.38
C LEU A 690 8.91 -15.43 -20.36
N ALA A 691 10.16 -15.01 -20.36
CA ALA A 691 10.62 -14.01 -19.40
C ALA A 691 11.78 -13.16 -19.90
N ASP A 692 11.77 -11.89 -19.49
CA ASP A 692 12.86 -10.94 -19.66
C ASP A 692 13.42 -10.51 -18.31
N LEU A 693 14.73 -10.66 -18.16
CA LEU A 693 15.50 -10.06 -17.09
C LEU A 693 15.91 -8.64 -17.49
N ASN A 694 15.54 -7.68 -16.65
CA ASN A 694 15.87 -6.26 -16.80
C ASN A 694 16.64 -5.76 -15.58
N ILE A 695 17.45 -4.73 -15.75
CA ILE A 695 17.93 -3.88 -14.65
C ILE A 695 17.02 -2.66 -14.58
N ALA A 696 16.33 -2.46 -13.45
CA ALA A 696 15.43 -1.34 -13.24
C ALA A 696 16.04 -0.30 -12.30
N LEU A 697 16.13 0.95 -12.76
CA LEU A 697 16.42 2.12 -11.94
C LEU A 697 15.08 2.76 -11.55
N SER A 698 14.80 2.80 -10.25
CA SER A 698 13.64 3.51 -9.70
C SER A 698 14.13 4.72 -8.93
N ALA A 699 13.54 5.89 -9.19
CA ALA A 699 13.86 7.14 -8.52
C ALA A 699 12.57 7.82 -8.04
N ARG A 700 12.66 8.51 -6.90
CA ARG A 700 11.59 9.30 -6.30
C ARG A 700 12.19 10.58 -5.74
N ILE A 701 11.51 11.69 -6.00
CA ILE A 701 11.84 13.01 -5.45
C ILE A 701 10.60 13.55 -4.74
N GLY A 702 10.65 13.72 -3.43
CA GLY A 702 9.67 14.54 -2.70
C GLY A 702 10.09 16.00 -2.81
N LEU A 703 9.31 16.84 -3.50
CA LEU A 703 9.66 18.26 -3.75
C LEU A 703 9.15 19.16 -2.63
N ALA A 704 7.95 18.86 -2.12
CA ALA A 704 7.29 19.58 -1.06
C ALA A 704 6.31 18.64 -0.36
N PRO A 705 5.74 19.02 0.80
CA PRO A 705 4.68 18.24 1.45
C PRO A 705 3.56 17.86 0.45
N GLY A 706 3.37 16.55 0.25
CA GLY A 706 2.34 16.00 -0.63
C GLY A 706 2.71 15.96 -2.10
N LEU A 707 3.72 16.73 -2.53
CA LEU A 707 4.16 16.81 -3.91
C LEU A 707 5.38 15.92 -4.15
N SER A 708 5.23 14.90 -4.99
CA SER A 708 6.32 14.00 -5.35
C SER A 708 6.38 13.68 -6.83
N VAL A 709 7.58 13.38 -7.33
CA VAL A 709 7.82 12.86 -8.67
C VAL A 709 8.43 11.46 -8.53
N ARG A 710 7.92 10.48 -9.25
CA ARG A 710 8.46 9.12 -9.31
C ARG A 710 8.69 8.70 -10.74
N GLY A 711 9.77 7.96 -10.97
CA GLY A 711 10.11 7.42 -12.27
C GLY A 711 10.81 6.07 -12.16
N THR A 712 10.55 5.20 -13.12
CA THR A 712 11.22 3.90 -13.23
C THR A 712 11.61 3.65 -14.68
N ALA A 713 12.90 3.45 -14.92
CA ALA A 713 13.45 3.05 -16.21
C ALA A 713 13.99 1.62 -16.14
N GLY A 714 13.79 0.85 -17.20
CA GLY A 714 14.28 -0.53 -17.32
C GLY A 714 15.23 -0.68 -18.50
N LYS A 715 16.35 -1.35 -18.27
CA LYS A 715 17.32 -1.78 -19.29
C LYS A 715 17.23 -3.30 -19.45
N PHE A 716 17.00 -3.77 -20.66
CA PHE A 716 16.98 -5.20 -20.96
C PHE A 716 18.39 -5.81 -20.82
N VAL A 717 18.45 -7.04 -20.32
CA VAL A 717 19.69 -7.82 -20.17
C VAL A 717 19.64 -9.08 -21.02
N ALA A 718 18.65 -9.94 -20.76
CA ALA A 718 18.50 -11.23 -21.43
C ALA A 718 17.06 -11.74 -21.27
N GLY A 719 16.58 -12.54 -22.22
CA GLY A 719 15.23 -13.09 -22.19
C GLY A 719 14.71 -13.41 -23.58
N ASN A 720 13.56 -14.06 -23.61
CA ASN A 720 12.90 -14.56 -24.81
C ASN A 720 11.45 -14.08 -24.93
N LEU A 721 11.09 -13.00 -24.21
CA LEU A 721 9.72 -12.51 -24.18
C LEU A 721 9.25 -11.88 -25.50
N ASP A 722 10.18 -11.59 -26.42
CA ASP A 722 9.93 -11.14 -27.79
C ASP A 722 9.46 -12.24 -28.74
N GLU A 723 9.69 -13.51 -28.39
CA GLU A 723 9.26 -14.68 -29.15
C GLU A 723 7.75 -14.91 -29.09
N LEU A 724 7.01 -14.12 -28.30
CA LEU A 724 5.55 -14.17 -28.24
C LEU A 724 4.95 -13.89 -29.64
N THR A 725 4.26 -14.87 -30.22
CA THR A 725 3.66 -14.78 -31.56
C THR A 725 2.15 -14.62 -31.54
N THR A 726 1.50 -15.12 -30.49
CA THR A 726 0.04 -15.12 -30.35
C THR A 726 -0.50 -13.70 -30.20
N ALA A 727 -1.31 -13.26 -31.17
CA ALA A 727 -2.07 -12.01 -31.07
C ALA A 727 -3.40 -12.26 -30.36
N GLY A 728 -3.78 -11.37 -29.43
CA GLY A 728 -5.11 -11.42 -28.82
C GLY A 728 -6.19 -11.06 -29.84
N THR A 729 -7.34 -11.74 -29.77
CA THR A 729 -8.52 -11.44 -30.59
C THR A 729 -9.56 -10.75 -29.71
N SER A 730 -9.83 -9.47 -29.97
CA SER A 730 -10.96 -8.74 -29.39
C SER A 730 -11.52 -7.76 -30.42
N ALA A 731 -12.84 -7.57 -30.41
CA ALA A 731 -13.52 -6.57 -31.24
C ALA A 731 -13.53 -5.17 -30.58
N LEU A 732 -13.04 -5.07 -29.34
CA LEU A 732 -12.95 -3.82 -28.59
C LEU A 732 -11.74 -2.98 -29.04
N PRO A 733 -11.71 -1.68 -28.67
CA PRO A 733 -10.49 -0.90 -28.76
C PRO A 733 -9.31 -1.63 -28.09
N GLN A 734 -8.19 -1.73 -28.81
CA GLN A 734 -7.03 -2.51 -28.39
C GLN A 734 -6.25 -1.80 -27.28
N VAL A 735 -6.65 -2.05 -26.03
CA VAL A 735 -6.09 -1.38 -24.85
C VAL A 735 -5.02 -2.21 -24.14
N ARG A 736 -5.03 -3.54 -24.29
CA ARG A 736 -4.06 -4.51 -23.74
C ARG A 736 -3.62 -5.55 -24.75
N THR A 737 -4.41 -5.86 -25.77
CA THR A 737 -4.07 -6.87 -26.80
C THR A 737 -2.83 -6.54 -27.64
N LEU A 738 -2.42 -5.28 -27.69
CA LEU A 738 -1.16 -4.84 -28.33
C LEU A 738 0.11 -5.18 -27.55
N ILE A 739 0.01 -5.89 -26.42
CA ILE A 739 1.13 -6.20 -25.53
C ILE A 739 2.33 -6.80 -26.26
N ARG A 740 2.13 -7.64 -27.28
CA ARG A 740 3.21 -8.22 -28.09
C ARG A 740 4.15 -7.15 -28.65
N ARG A 741 3.60 -6.09 -29.27
CA ARG A 741 4.40 -5.00 -29.85
C ARG A 741 5.13 -4.21 -28.76
N TYR A 742 4.45 -3.92 -27.65
CA TYR A 742 5.09 -3.28 -26.51
C TYR A 742 6.26 -4.11 -25.95
N LEU A 743 6.13 -5.44 -25.86
CA LEU A 743 7.20 -6.31 -25.37
C LEU A 743 8.38 -6.38 -26.34
N GLN A 744 8.11 -6.35 -27.66
CA GLN A 744 9.14 -6.41 -28.70
C GLN A 744 9.89 -5.09 -28.87
N GLU A 745 9.19 -3.96 -28.90
CA GLU A 745 9.76 -2.63 -29.16
C GLU A 745 10.25 -1.94 -27.86
N GLY A 746 9.55 -2.13 -26.74
CA GLY A 746 9.86 -1.54 -25.43
C GLY A 746 10.65 -2.46 -24.50
N ARG A 747 11.74 -3.05 -25.01
CA ARG A 747 12.69 -3.84 -24.21
C ARG A 747 13.43 -2.94 -23.23
N ASP A 748 14.02 -1.87 -23.74
CA ASP A 748 14.42 -0.71 -22.94
C ASP A 748 13.23 0.24 -22.84
N HIS A 749 12.86 0.66 -21.63
CA HIS A 749 11.57 1.33 -21.44
C HIS A 749 11.54 2.25 -20.22
N ILE A 750 10.67 3.26 -20.27
CA ILE A 750 10.22 4.01 -19.10
C ILE A 750 8.95 3.34 -18.59
N SER A 751 9.04 2.60 -17.48
CA SER A 751 7.88 1.95 -16.85
C SER A 751 6.86 2.98 -16.35
N ASN A 752 7.33 4.05 -15.70
CA ASN A 752 6.52 5.19 -15.27
C ASN A 752 7.40 6.44 -15.11
N LEU A 753 6.77 7.61 -15.18
CA LEU A 753 7.33 8.91 -14.87
C LEU A 753 6.16 9.84 -14.56
N GLN A 754 5.78 9.97 -13.30
CA GLN A 754 4.60 10.70 -12.90
C GLN A 754 4.86 11.62 -11.70
N MET A 755 4.10 12.72 -11.67
CA MET A 755 3.99 13.62 -10.54
C MET A 755 2.68 13.35 -9.81
N ASP A 756 2.72 13.35 -8.49
CA ASP A 756 1.58 13.15 -7.60
C ASP A 756 1.53 14.30 -6.59
N TYR A 757 0.33 14.87 -6.39
CA TYR A 757 0.01 15.76 -5.29
C TYR A 757 -1.07 15.12 -4.41
N ILE A 758 -0.72 14.76 -3.18
CA ILE A 758 -1.63 14.13 -2.21
C ILE A 758 -1.90 15.09 -1.06
N ALA A 759 -3.17 15.24 -0.71
CA ALA A 759 -3.64 16.11 0.36
C ALA A 759 -4.81 15.49 1.13
N ASN A 760 -5.04 16.00 2.34
CA ASN A 760 -6.15 15.66 3.24
C ASN A 760 -6.96 16.93 3.55
N PRO A 761 -7.78 17.45 2.61
CA PRO A 761 -8.43 18.76 2.76
C PRO A 761 -9.47 18.85 3.88
N ALA A 762 -10.02 17.73 4.34
CA ALA A 762 -10.96 17.66 5.45
C ALA A 762 -10.78 16.35 6.22
N ASP A 763 -11.25 16.29 7.47
CA ASP A 763 -11.13 15.08 8.28
C ASP A 763 -11.72 13.89 7.52
N TYR A 764 -10.96 12.79 7.48
CA TYR A 764 -11.32 11.54 6.80
C TYR A 764 -11.43 11.64 5.26
N LEU A 765 -11.18 12.80 4.67
CA LEU A 765 -11.21 13.03 3.22
C LEU A 765 -9.79 13.20 2.69
N TYR A 766 -9.42 12.31 1.76
CA TYR A 766 -8.11 12.29 1.12
C TYR A 766 -8.28 12.48 -0.38
N THR A 767 -7.35 13.21 -0.99
CA THR A 767 -7.39 13.53 -2.42
C THR A 767 -6.01 13.36 -3.03
N ARG A 768 -5.97 12.94 -4.28
CA ARG A 768 -4.76 12.85 -5.09
C ARG A 768 -5.00 13.43 -6.47
N LEU A 769 -4.04 14.20 -6.95
CA LEU A 769 -3.92 14.60 -8.35
C LEU A 769 -2.64 14.01 -8.93
N SER A 770 -2.72 13.43 -10.12
CA SER A 770 -1.60 12.77 -10.78
C SER A 770 -1.47 13.21 -12.23
N ALA A 771 -0.25 13.39 -12.72
CA ALA A 771 0.03 13.71 -14.12
C ALA A 771 1.33 13.06 -14.61
N GLY A 772 1.37 12.68 -15.89
CA GLY A 772 2.56 12.15 -16.56
C GLY A 772 2.35 10.75 -17.13
N ILE A 773 3.40 9.93 -17.09
CA ILE A 773 3.40 8.54 -17.53
C ILE A 773 3.06 7.64 -16.34
N PHE A 774 1.84 7.12 -16.31
CA PHE A 774 1.34 6.28 -15.21
C PHE A 774 1.88 4.85 -15.29
N GLU A 775 1.89 4.28 -16.49
CA GLU A 775 2.34 2.91 -16.73
C GLU A 775 2.93 2.74 -18.13
N TRP A 776 3.47 1.56 -18.43
CA TRP A 776 4.08 1.21 -19.72
C TRP A 776 3.20 1.42 -20.97
N MET A 777 1.86 1.41 -20.85
CA MET A 777 0.94 1.57 -21.99
C MET A 777 0.18 2.90 -21.98
N TYR A 778 0.16 3.64 -20.86
CA TYR A 778 -0.67 4.85 -20.72
C TYR A 778 0.03 5.95 -19.92
N GLY A 779 -0.19 7.18 -20.36
CA GLY A 779 0.06 8.40 -19.59
C GLY A 779 -1.15 9.33 -19.69
N GLY A 780 -1.21 10.35 -18.85
CA GLY A 780 -2.32 11.29 -18.83
C GLY A 780 -2.38 12.14 -17.57
N VAL A 781 -3.60 12.54 -17.21
CA VAL A 781 -3.92 13.26 -15.97
C VAL A 781 -5.07 12.57 -15.26
N GLY A 782 -5.04 12.58 -13.93
CA GLY A 782 -5.96 11.80 -13.12
C GLY A 782 -6.16 12.37 -11.73
N GLY A 783 -7.30 12.01 -11.14
CA GLY A 783 -7.66 12.36 -9.78
C GLY A 783 -8.27 11.18 -9.04
N GLU A 784 -8.01 11.13 -7.73
CA GLU A 784 -8.62 10.17 -6.82
C GLU A 784 -9.11 10.90 -5.57
N VAL A 785 -10.27 10.49 -5.06
CA VAL A 785 -10.81 10.90 -3.77
C VAL A 785 -11.10 9.66 -2.94
N LEU A 786 -10.84 9.72 -1.64
CA LEU A 786 -11.14 8.67 -0.69
C LEU A 786 -11.74 9.29 0.57
N TYR A 787 -12.89 8.78 0.98
CA TYR A 787 -13.50 9.06 2.26
C TYR A 787 -13.40 7.82 3.15
N TRP A 788 -12.67 7.92 4.25
CA TRP A 788 -12.47 6.83 5.21
C TRP A 788 -12.65 7.32 6.65
N PRO A 789 -13.87 7.20 7.21
CA PRO A 789 -14.17 7.59 8.59
C PRO A 789 -13.31 6.85 9.60
N ASP A 790 -13.13 7.47 10.78
CA ASP A 790 -12.37 6.85 11.87
C ASP A 790 -12.94 5.49 12.27
N GLN A 791 -12.04 4.53 12.50
CA GLN A 791 -12.36 3.15 12.90
C GLN A 791 -13.37 2.40 12.00
N SER A 792 -13.71 2.95 10.83
CA SER A 792 -14.65 2.32 9.91
C SER A 792 -13.97 1.16 9.16
N PRO A 793 -14.59 -0.03 9.11
CA PRO A 793 -14.11 -1.12 8.25
C PRO A 793 -14.41 -0.87 6.76
N ILE A 794 -15.18 0.18 6.45
CA ILE A 794 -15.58 0.56 5.10
C ILE A 794 -14.96 1.92 4.73
N ALA A 795 -14.40 2.00 3.53
CA ALA A 795 -14.00 3.26 2.89
C ALA A 795 -14.64 3.36 1.50
N ILE A 796 -14.91 4.59 1.06
CA ILE A 796 -15.54 4.87 -0.24
C ILE A 796 -14.61 5.79 -1.02
N GLY A 797 -14.35 5.46 -2.28
CA GLY A 797 -13.47 6.25 -3.14
C GLY A 797 -14.05 6.51 -4.51
N GLY A 798 -13.42 7.43 -5.22
CA GLY A 798 -13.75 7.77 -6.60
C GLY A 798 -12.48 8.06 -7.40
N THR A 799 -12.40 7.56 -8.62
CA THR A 799 -11.32 7.85 -9.56
C THR A 799 -11.84 8.43 -10.86
N LEU A 800 -11.07 9.33 -11.46
CA LEU A 800 -11.31 9.84 -12.80
C LEU A 800 -9.98 10.13 -13.48
N ASN A 801 -9.74 9.48 -14.63
CA ASN A 801 -8.49 9.56 -15.37
C ASN A 801 -8.78 9.85 -16.85
N TRP A 802 -8.14 10.87 -17.40
CA TRP A 802 -8.02 11.03 -18.85
C TRP A 802 -6.64 10.53 -19.27
N VAL A 803 -6.61 9.55 -20.15
CA VAL A 803 -5.37 8.85 -20.52
C VAL A 803 -5.24 8.70 -22.02
N ARG A 804 -4.00 8.73 -22.48
CA ARG A 804 -3.61 8.50 -23.86
C ARG A 804 -2.66 7.32 -23.93
N GLN A 805 -2.87 6.46 -24.92
CA GLN A 805 -2.05 5.28 -25.13
C GLN A 805 -0.65 5.69 -25.59
N ARG A 806 0.38 5.11 -24.99
CA ARG A 806 1.80 5.38 -25.28
C ARG A 806 2.26 4.68 -26.54
N ASP A 807 3.33 5.14 -27.16
CA ASP A 807 3.90 4.42 -28.29
C ASP A 807 4.61 3.11 -27.88
N PHE A 808 4.82 2.20 -28.82
CA PHE A 808 5.32 0.84 -28.54
C PHE A 808 6.74 0.81 -27.98
N ASP A 809 7.55 1.84 -28.28
CA ASP A 809 8.89 2.05 -27.73
C ASP A 809 8.90 2.29 -26.21
N GLN A 810 7.74 2.62 -25.61
CA GLN A 810 7.58 2.95 -24.19
C GLN A 810 8.53 4.06 -23.71
N LEU A 811 8.79 5.04 -24.58
CA LEU A 811 9.51 6.26 -24.23
C LEU A 811 8.51 7.38 -23.92
N LEU A 812 8.62 8.55 -24.54
CA LEU A 812 7.80 9.73 -24.23
C LEU A 812 6.66 9.98 -25.23
N SER A 813 6.60 9.21 -26.31
CA SER A 813 5.64 9.39 -27.41
C SER A 813 4.29 8.74 -27.11
N PHE A 814 3.24 9.24 -27.77
CA PHE A 814 1.86 8.78 -27.62
C PHE A 814 1.22 8.45 -28.97
N ARG A 815 0.33 7.46 -28.96
CA ARG A 815 -0.48 7.02 -30.10
C ARG A 815 -1.75 7.87 -30.22
N ASP A 816 -2.45 7.73 -31.34
CA ASP A 816 -3.74 8.37 -31.56
C ASP A 816 -4.90 7.57 -30.96
N TYR A 817 -4.83 7.33 -29.65
CA TYR A 817 -5.92 6.75 -28.88
C TYR A 817 -5.93 7.36 -27.48
N ASP A 818 -7.02 8.03 -27.12
CA ASP A 818 -7.30 8.53 -25.79
C ASP A 818 -8.67 8.07 -25.28
N THR A 819 -8.82 8.06 -23.96
CA THR A 819 -10.06 7.66 -23.30
C THR A 819 -10.15 8.26 -21.90
N VAL A 820 -11.37 8.26 -21.37
CA VAL A 820 -11.66 8.59 -19.98
C VAL A 820 -12.07 7.30 -19.26
N GLU A 821 -11.39 7.03 -18.16
CA GLU A 821 -11.62 5.92 -17.24
C GLU A 821 -12.04 6.49 -15.88
N GLY A 822 -12.94 5.83 -15.17
CA GLY A 822 -13.40 6.35 -13.88
C GLY A 822 -14.34 5.40 -13.15
N HIS A 823 -14.18 5.33 -11.84
CA HIS A 823 -14.82 4.32 -10.99
C HIS A 823 -15.26 4.90 -9.65
N ALA A 824 -16.45 4.51 -9.20
CA ALA A 824 -16.81 4.56 -7.79
C ALA A 824 -16.31 3.28 -7.12
N SER A 825 -15.67 3.41 -5.96
CA SER A 825 -14.99 2.31 -5.28
C SER A 825 -15.50 2.14 -3.84
N ILE A 826 -15.68 0.90 -3.41
CA ILE A 826 -15.94 0.53 -2.02
C ILE A 826 -14.83 -0.41 -1.58
N TYR A 827 -14.26 -0.12 -0.42
CA TYR A 827 -13.23 -0.93 0.23
C TYR A 827 -13.82 -1.43 1.54
N TYR A 828 -13.78 -2.74 1.78
CA TYR A 828 -14.39 -3.35 2.96
C TYR A 828 -13.47 -4.40 3.59
N ARG A 829 -13.10 -4.20 4.85
CA ARG A 829 -12.41 -5.19 5.67
C ARG A 829 -13.44 -6.03 6.42
N LEU A 830 -13.48 -7.32 6.10
CA LEU A 830 -14.38 -8.25 6.77
C LEU A 830 -13.81 -8.64 8.14
N PRO A 831 -14.65 -8.87 9.16
CA PRO A 831 -14.21 -9.15 10.52
C PRO A 831 -13.70 -10.60 10.72
N PHE A 832 -13.56 -11.37 9.64
CA PHE A 832 -13.15 -12.76 9.69
C PHE A 832 -12.08 -13.05 8.64
N TYR A 833 -11.12 -13.90 9.02
CA TYR A 833 -10.06 -14.41 8.15
C TYR A 833 -9.19 -13.33 7.46
N ASP A 834 -9.12 -12.11 8.00
CA ASP A 834 -8.33 -10.99 7.45
C ASP A 834 -8.59 -10.75 5.96
N LEU A 835 -9.88 -10.81 5.60
CA LEU A 835 -10.34 -10.59 4.24
C LEU A 835 -10.56 -9.11 3.95
N PHE A 836 -10.08 -8.71 2.78
CA PHE A 836 -10.24 -7.38 2.22
C PHE A 836 -10.91 -7.48 0.85
N THR A 837 -12.05 -6.80 0.70
CA THR A 837 -12.83 -6.76 -0.53
C THR A 837 -12.84 -5.37 -1.11
N GLN A 838 -12.69 -5.26 -2.42
CA GLN A 838 -12.80 -4.03 -3.18
C GLN A 838 -13.83 -4.23 -4.28
N LEU A 839 -14.72 -3.26 -4.44
CA LEU A 839 -15.67 -3.20 -5.53
C LEU A 839 -15.44 -1.89 -6.28
N HIS A 840 -15.21 -1.96 -7.59
CA HIS A 840 -15.05 -0.79 -8.45
C HIS A 840 -16.11 -0.84 -9.53
N VAL A 841 -16.95 0.20 -9.64
CA VAL A 841 -18.04 0.26 -10.63
C VAL A 841 -17.85 1.50 -11.48
N GLY A 842 -17.81 1.34 -12.80
CA GLY A 842 -17.51 2.47 -13.67
C GLY A 842 -17.23 2.13 -15.12
N ARG A 843 -16.45 3.01 -15.76
CA ARG A 843 -16.04 2.91 -17.16
C ARG A 843 -14.57 2.57 -17.25
N TYR A 844 -14.24 1.59 -18.10
CA TYR A 844 -12.91 1.03 -18.30
C TYR A 844 -12.24 1.60 -19.56
N LEU A 845 -10.98 1.22 -19.78
CA LEU A 845 -10.14 1.74 -20.87
C LEU A 845 -10.71 1.50 -22.27
N ALA A 846 -11.34 0.35 -22.50
CA ALA A 846 -11.98 0.01 -23.78
C ALA A 846 -13.37 0.64 -23.95
N LYS A 847 -13.72 1.60 -23.07
CA LYS A 847 -14.97 2.39 -23.06
C LYS A 847 -16.22 1.58 -22.64
N ASP A 848 -16.01 0.33 -22.25
CA ASP A 848 -16.99 -0.54 -21.62
C ASP A 848 -17.32 -0.09 -20.20
N LYS A 849 -18.52 -0.46 -19.73
CA LYS A 849 -19.01 -0.16 -18.38
C LYS A 849 -19.23 -1.46 -17.63
N GLY A 850 -18.83 -1.50 -16.37
CA GLY A 850 -18.85 -2.74 -15.61
C GLY A 850 -18.52 -2.56 -14.14
N ALA A 851 -18.24 -3.70 -13.51
CA ALA A 851 -17.80 -3.78 -12.13
C ALA A 851 -16.66 -4.80 -11.97
N THR A 852 -15.63 -4.41 -11.21
CA THR A 852 -14.54 -5.28 -10.77
C THR A 852 -14.75 -5.60 -9.30
N ILE A 853 -14.77 -6.88 -8.97
CA ILE A 853 -14.74 -7.39 -7.60
C ILE A 853 -13.35 -7.95 -7.38
N ASP A 854 -12.67 -7.48 -6.33
CA ASP A 854 -11.37 -7.96 -5.87
C ASP A 854 -11.50 -8.42 -4.42
N ILE A 855 -11.09 -9.64 -4.12
CA ILE A 855 -11.11 -10.22 -2.78
C ILE A 855 -9.73 -10.74 -2.47
N SER A 856 -9.14 -10.30 -1.37
CA SER A 856 -7.83 -10.72 -0.90
C SER A 856 -7.81 -11.11 0.56
N ARG A 857 -6.93 -12.04 0.91
CA ARG A 857 -6.66 -12.49 2.27
C ARG A 857 -5.21 -12.16 2.62
N ARG A 858 -4.98 -11.59 3.81
CA ARG A 858 -3.66 -11.43 4.40
C ARG A 858 -3.44 -12.50 5.48
N PHE A 859 -2.22 -13.01 5.58
CA PHE A 859 -1.82 -14.03 6.55
C PHE A 859 -0.82 -13.45 7.56
N ASP A 860 -0.58 -14.14 8.66
CA ASP A 860 0.32 -13.72 9.76
C ASP A 860 1.76 -13.44 9.27
N SER A 861 2.22 -14.18 8.25
CA SER A 861 3.50 -13.94 7.60
C SER A 861 3.61 -12.60 6.87
N GLY A 862 2.49 -11.90 6.66
CA GLY A 862 2.36 -10.73 5.82
C GLY A 862 2.17 -11.05 4.33
N ILE A 863 2.18 -12.34 3.95
CA ILE A 863 1.75 -12.74 2.60
C ILE A 863 0.30 -12.33 2.42
N SER A 864 -0.01 -11.77 1.25
CA SER A 864 -1.39 -11.57 0.83
C SER A 864 -1.61 -12.22 -0.52
N PHE A 865 -2.82 -12.71 -0.74
CA PHE A 865 -3.23 -13.22 -2.04
C PHE A 865 -4.63 -12.72 -2.35
N GLY A 866 -4.83 -12.30 -3.59
CA GLY A 866 -6.11 -11.81 -4.08
C GLY A 866 -6.57 -12.49 -5.36
N LEU A 867 -7.89 -12.50 -5.52
CA LEU A 867 -8.62 -12.91 -6.72
C LEU A 867 -9.44 -11.72 -7.19
N PHE A 868 -9.50 -11.49 -8.49
CA PHE A 868 -10.40 -10.50 -9.05
C PHE A 868 -11.16 -11.04 -10.26
N ALA A 869 -12.34 -10.47 -10.47
CA ALA A 869 -13.15 -10.67 -11.67
C ALA A 869 -13.82 -9.36 -12.08
N THR A 870 -13.85 -9.06 -13.37
CA THR A 870 -14.47 -7.86 -13.93
C THR A 870 -15.55 -8.24 -14.94
N PHE A 871 -16.78 -7.87 -14.63
CA PHE A 871 -17.95 -8.08 -15.47
C PHE A 871 -18.37 -6.77 -16.12
N THR A 872 -18.66 -6.79 -17.42
CA THR A 872 -18.92 -5.57 -18.20
C THR A 872 -20.15 -5.77 -19.08
N ASN A 873 -20.61 -4.71 -19.73
CA ASN A 873 -21.71 -4.74 -20.68
C ASN A 873 -21.34 -5.33 -22.06
N VAL A 874 -20.11 -5.83 -22.24
CA VAL A 874 -19.62 -6.41 -23.49
C VAL A 874 -20.10 -7.86 -23.63
N SER A 875 -20.53 -8.25 -24.82
CA SER A 875 -20.96 -9.63 -25.10
C SER A 875 -19.77 -10.60 -25.08
N ALA A 876 -20.01 -11.89 -24.78
CA ALA A 876 -18.94 -12.90 -24.80
C ALA A 876 -18.25 -13.00 -26.18
N ALA A 877 -18.98 -12.74 -27.28
CA ALA A 877 -18.42 -12.74 -28.63
C ALA A 877 -17.46 -11.57 -28.87
N ASP A 878 -17.79 -10.37 -28.39
CA ASP A 878 -16.97 -9.17 -28.57
C ASP A 878 -15.78 -9.12 -27.60
N PHE A 879 -15.94 -9.76 -26.44
CA PHE A 879 -14.92 -9.84 -25.39
C PHE A 879 -13.66 -10.61 -25.83
N GLY A 880 -13.83 -11.56 -26.77
CA GLY A 880 -12.76 -12.43 -27.28
C GLY A 880 -12.78 -13.80 -26.62
N GLU A 881 -11.61 -14.32 -26.23
CA GLU A 881 -11.51 -15.58 -25.50
C GLU A 881 -12.19 -15.45 -24.12
N GLY A 882 -13.30 -16.14 -23.88
CA GLY A 882 -14.05 -16.09 -22.61
C GLY A 882 -14.95 -14.86 -22.44
N SER A 883 -15.71 -14.80 -21.34
CA SER A 883 -16.80 -13.81 -21.17
C SER A 883 -16.55 -12.68 -20.16
N PHE A 884 -15.45 -12.71 -19.41
CA PHE A 884 -15.09 -11.70 -18.41
C PHE A 884 -13.59 -11.75 -18.06
N ASP A 885 -13.06 -10.63 -17.55
CA ASP A 885 -11.65 -10.51 -17.14
C ASP A 885 -11.47 -11.08 -15.73
N LYS A 886 -10.38 -11.81 -15.49
CA LYS A 886 -10.13 -12.48 -14.21
C LYS A 886 -8.65 -12.73 -13.99
N GLY A 887 -8.26 -12.83 -12.74
CA GLY A 887 -6.89 -13.19 -12.39
C GLY A 887 -6.71 -13.37 -10.89
N PHE A 888 -5.48 -13.71 -10.52
CA PHE A 888 -5.06 -13.80 -9.14
C PHE A 888 -3.71 -13.14 -8.96
N TYR A 889 -3.41 -12.71 -7.75
CA TYR A 889 -2.12 -12.15 -7.39
C TYR A 889 -1.71 -12.54 -5.98
N MET A 890 -0.41 -12.46 -5.72
CA MET A 890 0.19 -12.74 -4.42
C MET A 890 1.27 -11.70 -4.14
N ASN A 891 1.24 -11.10 -2.95
CA ASN A 891 2.34 -10.28 -2.45
C ASN A 891 3.06 -11.03 -1.35
N VAL A 892 4.37 -11.21 -1.50
CA VAL A 892 5.23 -11.94 -0.58
C VAL A 892 6.26 -10.98 0.02
N PRO A 893 6.25 -10.73 1.34
CA PRO A 893 7.27 -9.91 1.98
C PRO A 893 8.67 -10.48 1.80
N PHE A 894 9.63 -9.63 1.41
CA PHE A 894 11.02 -10.06 1.20
C PHE A 894 11.71 -10.49 2.48
N ASP A 895 11.33 -9.89 3.62
CA ASP A 895 11.94 -10.16 4.92
C ASP A 895 11.72 -11.60 5.39
N LEU A 896 10.73 -12.33 4.86
CA LEU A 896 10.56 -13.76 5.13
C LEU A 896 11.80 -14.60 4.79
N PHE A 897 12.55 -14.17 3.77
CA PHE A 897 13.76 -14.85 3.28
C PHE A 897 15.06 -14.20 3.75
N LEU A 898 14.97 -13.17 4.59
CA LEU A 898 16.11 -12.40 5.07
C LEU A 898 16.20 -12.47 6.60
N ASN A 899 17.43 -12.42 7.10
CA ASN A 899 17.71 -12.25 8.52
C ASN A 899 17.63 -10.77 8.97
N LYS A 900 17.06 -9.87 8.15
CA LYS A 900 16.85 -8.45 8.47
C LYS A 900 15.44 -8.05 8.08
N SER A 901 14.82 -7.19 8.87
CA SER A 901 13.49 -6.67 8.56
C SER A 901 13.48 -5.78 7.33
N SER A 902 12.39 -5.86 6.56
CA SER A 902 12.17 -5.06 5.36
C SER A 902 10.69 -4.90 5.11
N ARG A 903 10.28 -3.71 4.67
CA ARG A 903 8.91 -3.44 4.22
C ARG A 903 8.68 -3.79 2.73
N ARG A 904 9.72 -4.30 2.05
CA ARG A 904 9.64 -4.63 0.63
C ARG A 904 8.87 -5.93 0.43
N HIS A 905 8.17 -6.05 -0.69
CA HIS A 905 7.49 -7.27 -1.12
C HIS A 905 7.76 -7.57 -2.60
N VAL A 906 7.65 -8.85 -2.97
CA VAL A 906 7.54 -9.32 -4.35
C VAL A 906 6.07 -9.49 -4.67
N ALA A 907 5.61 -8.96 -5.80
CA ALA A 907 4.27 -9.20 -6.30
C ALA A 907 4.33 -10.21 -7.46
N PHE A 908 3.51 -11.24 -7.40
CA PHE A 908 3.24 -12.18 -8.48
C PHE A 908 1.81 -11.98 -8.92
N ALA A 909 1.55 -11.88 -10.22
CA ALA A 909 0.20 -11.79 -10.75
C ALA A 909 0.06 -12.74 -11.94
N PHE A 910 -1.03 -13.50 -11.95
CA PHE A 910 -1.47 -14.27 -13.10
C PHE A 910 -2.76 -13.64 -13.60
N LYS A 911 -2.64 -12.98 -14.75
CA LYS A 911 -3.75 -12.40 -15.49
C LYS A 911 -3.55 -12.75 -16.96
N PRO A 912 -4.58 -13.26 -17.66
CA PRO A 912 -4.48 -13.42 -19.09
C PRO A 912 -4.29 -12.05 -19.76
N LEU A 913 -3.18 -11.86 -20.47
CA LEU A 913 -2.78 -10.56 -21.01
C LEU A 913 -3.39 -10.24 -22.39
N THR A 914 -4.27 -11.10 -22.89
CA THR A 914 -4.80 -11.06 -24.25
C THR A 914 -6.22 -10.48 -24.36
N ARG A 915 -6.68 -9.70 -23.36
CA ARG A 915 -8.08 -9.25 -23.26
C ARG A 915 -8.17 -7.74 -23.04
N ASP A 916 -9.11 -7.09 -23.74
CA ASP A 916 -9.29 -5.63 -23.74
C ASP A 916 -10.42 -5.14 -22.82
N GLY A 917 -11.45 -5.96 -22.59
CA GLY A 917 -12.58 -5.59 -21.72
C GLY A 917 -12.21 -5.58 -20.24
N GLY A 918 -12.83 -4.69 -19.47
CA GLY A 918 -12.67 -4.62 -18.01
C GLY A 918 -11.29 -4.14 -17.54
N GLN A 919 -10.51 -3.50 -18.42
CA GLN A 919 -9.13 -3.09 -18.12
C GLN A 919 -9.08 -1.69 -17.51
N ARG A 920 -8.38 -1.56 -16.38
CA ARG A 920 -8.10 -0.29 -15.70
C ARG A 920 -6.68 0.17 -15.98
N VAL A 921 -6.43 1.46 -15.84
CA VAL A 921 -5.07 2.04 -15.84
C VAL A 921 -4.48 1.97 -14.43
N GLY A 922 -3.21 1.57 -14.30
CA GLY A 922 -2.50 1.66 -13.03
C GLY A 922 -1.94 3.07 -12.82
N VAL A 923 -2.48 3.84 -11.88
CA VAL A 923 -2.06 5.23 -11.60
C VAL A 923 -1.53 5.35 -10.17
N GLY A 924 -0.24 5.69 -10.01
CA GLY A 924 0.42 6.15 -8.76
C GLY A 924 0.06 5.42 -7.46
N PRO A 925 0.47 5.86 -6.26
CA PRO A 925 0.02 5.16 -5.07
C PRO A 925 -1.50 5.40 -4.90
N ALA A 926 -2.29 4.32 -4.82
CA ALA A 926 -3.72 4.41 -4.55
C ALA A 926 -3.95 4.97 -3.14
N LEU A 927 -4.91 5.90 -2.99
CA LEU A 927 -5.14 6.57 -1.70
C LEU A 927 -5.46 5.59 -0.58
N TYR A 928 -6.23 4.54 -0.86
CA TYR A 928 -6.55 3.54 0.16
C TYR A 928 -5.27 2.92 0.75
N SER A 929 -4.33 2.51 -0.10
CA SER A 929 -3.06 1.91 0.33
C SER A 929 -2.16 2.89 1.08
N VAL A 930 -2.18 4.18 0.69
CA VAL A 930 -1.44 5.25 1.38
C VAL A 930 -1.96 5.44 2.79
N VAL A 931 -3.27 5.62 2.93
CA VAL A 931 -3.93 5.84 4.23
C VAL A 931 -3.76 4.60 5.10
N GLU A 932 -4.03 3.40 4.58
CA GLU A 932 -3.86 2.13 5.31
C GLU A 932 -2.43 1.94 5.84
N SER A 933 -1.42 2.32 5.05
CA SER A 933 -0.01 2.20 5.46
C SER A 933 0.36 3.09 6.64
N GLY A 934 -0.42 4.15 6.88
CA GLY A 934 -0.29 5.03 8.04
C GLY A 934 -1.08 4.56 9.27
N ASN A 935 -1.84 3.47 9.17
CA ASN A 935 -2.60 2.93 10.31
C ASN A 935 -1.68 2.19 11.28
N ALA A 936 -1.95 2.33 12.57
CA ALA A 936 -1.33 1.55 13.65
C ALA A 936 -2.12 0.27 13.94
N ALA A 937 -2.68 -0.39 12.91
CA ALA A 937 -3.63 -1.50 13.06
C ALA A 937 -3.10 -2.69 13.89
N ASP A 938 -1.79 -2.96 13.84
CA ASP A 938 -1.14 -4.06 14.58
C ASP A 938 -0.60 -3.63 15.97
N TRP A 939 -1.05 -2.49 16.51
CA TRP A 939 -0.66 -1.99 17.84
C TRP A 939 -1.50 -2.59 18.97
N GLY A 940 -2.78 -2.83 18.72
CA GLY A 940 -3.79 -3.31 19.68
C GLY A 940 -3.79 -4.81 19.91
#